data_AF-A0A7W9FFT7-F1
#
_entry.id   AF-A0A7W9FFT7-F1
#
_cell.length_a   1.000
_cell.length_b   1.000
_cell.length_c   1.000
_cell.angle_alpha   90.00
_cell.angle_beta   90.00
_cell.angle_gamma   90.00
#
_symmetry.space_group_name_H-M   'P 1'
#
loop_
_entity.id
_entity.type
_entity.pdbx_description
1 polymer ?
#
loop_
_entity_poly.entity_id
_entity_poly.type
_entity_poly.pdbx_seq_one_letter_code
_entity_poly.pdbx_strand_id
1 'polypeptide(L)'
;MVDETSSSSAALHRMKAAADRSTGPVSPGPVSGSRPEEPADGHSSARRSDGPSGEQVGRQDERPDGRGVEAVDRGDRGTPGHRAPEGVTAAQARLRHANLREPVNPVESLNEWLDGLGEPDWDKVSQAIYESPAHAKAAYEQAKVRLAEERERRAEERRQAEIARREAAERAEAERREAERLAEEERLEAERLAAERAEAERLEAERRAREQARLEAQRRAEEEARLEAERRLEAQRAEEEALRLEMERQEQEEWLRRQRERETWALQAAAREADGTDWVPPAERRPLLEERGEDLTDAELLDRARIFLPEWRHRYRILEKAQAIEAATLGPRSAPSAYASPEAYGDDGDFWDHVGEPEAGRYIPPYNLPSREPDPLPGFLDLLRQITVTIAWLLFVAGGIYGLGFLGEDPTGPWLHDLHGGRFAGGYSMLSMASWAMLVWPLLWLALGVYTIHQWMPSQAAAARQRTTGWRVSGAMVAAVAWFVIARSGVMLGAELVVWLALTSLLVGSIHQLNLYTARTPVERVITDGMIGLFTGWAVIYAATNTSIWLQSLGLNLLWIPGAVWAVLTIVVVVWGTAMMAMTERGRITIALGLTWGLVAILVPRLVGSMHSVWVAIVAAMGLFVVLLATENRRYRINHAEHRAALGHAVDDV
;
A
#
# COMPACT_ATOMS: atom_id res chain seq x y z
N MET A 1 1.11 -35.90 50.65
CA MET A 1 1.81 -37.07 50.08
C MET A 1 0.70 -37.97 49.56
N VAL A 2 0.72 -38.34 48.27
CA VAL A 2 -0.43 -38.94 47.53
C VAL A 2 -1.57 -37.89 47.35
N ASP A 3 -2.15 -37.61 46.18
CA ASP A 3 -2.04 -38.22 44.83
C ASP A 3 -2.19 -37.15 43.72
N GLU A 4 -1.29 -37.09 42.73
CA GLU A 4 -1.42 -36.21 41.53
C GLU A 4 -1.06 -36.88 40.19
N THR A 5 -0.63 -38.14 40.18
CA THR A 5 -0.09 -38.81 38.98
C THR A 5 -1.12 -39.48 38.07
N SER A 6 -2.40 -39.55 38.49
CA SER A 6 -3.45 -40.32 37.80
C SER A 6 -3.84 -39.76 36.41
N SER A 7 -3.86 -38.44 36.24
CA SER A 7 -4.34 -37.80 34.98
C SER A 7 -3.41 -38.04 33.78
N SER A 8 -2.10 -38.10 34.01
CA SER A 8 -1.10 -38.24 32.92
C SER A 8 -1.11 -39.65 32.30
N SER A 9 -1.24 -40.69 33.13
CA SER A 9 -1.29 -42.09 32.67
C SER A 9 -2.50 -42.36 31.76
N ALA A 10 -3.67 -41.78 32.10
CA ALA A 10 -4.89 -41.91 31.32
C ALA A 10 -4.81 -41.25 29.92
N ALA A 11 -4.00 -40.20 29.76
CA ALA A 11 -3.76 -39.56 28.46
C ALA A 11 -2.81 -40.41 27.58
N LEU A 12 -1.72 -40.91 28.18
CA LEU A 12 -0.74 -41.76 27.50
C LEU A 12 -1.36 -43.07 26.96
N HIS A 13 -2.24 -43.71 27.74
CA HIS A 13 -2.96 -44.91 27.27
C HIS A 13 -3.88 -44.64 26.07
N ARG A 14 -4.51 -43.46 25.97
CA ARG A 14 -5.35 -43.09 24.80
C ARG A 14 -4.51 -42.84 23.56
N MET A 15 -3.35 -42.19 23.69
CA MET A 15 -2.43 -41.97 22.57
C MET A 15 -1.86 -43.29 22.03
N LYS A 16 -1.51 -44.24 22.91
CA LYS A 16 -1.03 -45.57 22.49
C LYS A 16 -2.10 -46.36 21.74
N ALA A 17 -3.35 -46.35 22.22
CA ALA A 17 -4.50 -46.99 21.55
C ALA A 17 -4.97 -46.31 20.24
N ALA A 18 -4.39 -45.16 19.89
CA ALA A 18 -4.55 -44.52 18.59
C ALA A 18 -3.41 -44.90 17.62
N ALA A 19 -2.17 -45.00 18.12
CA ALA A 19 -1.00 -45.42 17.33
C ALA A 19 -1.08 -46.88 16.85
N ASP A 20 -1.54 -47.80 17.70
CA ASP A 20 -1.68 -49.22 17.35
C ASP A 20 -2.74 -49.49 16.26
N ARG A 21 -3.53 -48.47 15.87
CA ARG A 21 -4.51 -48.54 14.77
C ARG A 21 -4.00 -48.07 13.41
N SER A 22 -2.80 -47.49 13.33
CA SER A 22 -2.24 -46.99 12.05
C SER A 22 -1.21 -47.93 11.39
N THR A 23 -0.99 -49.13 11.92
CA THR A 23 0.00 -50.09 11.39
C THR A 23 -0.64 -51.43 10.99
N GLY A 24 -1.24 -51.44 9.79
CA GLY A 24 -1.65 -52.64 9.05
C GLY A 24 -0.95 -52.70 7.68
N PRO A 25 -0.68 -53.89 7.10
CA PRO A 25 0.37 -54.04 6.10
C PRO A 25 -0.03 -53.65 4.66
N VAL A 26 0.99 -53.22 3.91
CA VAL A 26 0.97 -52.92 2.47
C VAL A 26 1.08 -54.20 1.64
N SER A 27 0.42 -54.24 0.47
CA SER A 27 0.84 -55.07 -0.67
C SER A 27 0.40 -54.43 -2.01
N PRO A 28 1.09 -54.63 -3.16
CA PRO A 28 1.18 -53.58 -4.18
C PRO A 28 0.73 -53.93 -5.63
N GLY A 29 0.24 -52.92 -6.35
CA GLY A 29 0.25 -52.82 -7.83
C GLY A 29 -0.69 -53.75 -8.62
N PRO A 30 -0.74 -53.65 -9.98
CA PRO A 30 0.05 -52.79 -10.86
C PRO A 30 -0.77 -51.87 -11.80
N VAL A 31 -0.03 -51.17 -12.67
CA VAL A 31 -0.44 -50.24 -13.75
C VAL A 31 -1.40 -50.85 -14.79
N SER A 32 -2.43 -50.09 -15.24
CA SER A 32 -2.64 -49.71 -16.67
C SER A 32 -4.01 -49.07 -16.97
N GLY A 33 -4.03 -48.08 -17.87
CA GLY A 33 -5.03 -47.98 -18.94
C GLY A 33 -6.31 -47.16 -18.72
N SER A 34 -6.39 -45.96 -19.31
CA SER A 34 -7.41 -45.64 -20.34
C SER A 34 -7.31 -44.21 -20.90
N ARG A 35 -6.82 -44.06 -22.14
CA ARG A 35 -7.38 -43.16 -23.17
C ARG A 35 -6.94 -43.64 -24.56
N PRO A 36 -7.74 -43.43 -25.64
CA PRO A 36 -7.55 -44.17 -26.89
C PRO A 36 -6.63 -43.51 -27.93
N GLU A 37 -6.14 -44.38 -28.82
CA GLU A 37 -5.62 -44.22 -30.19
C GLU A 37 -6.36 -43.13 -31.02
N GLU A 38 -5.67 -42.17 -31.67
CA GLU A 38 -4.97 -42.20 -32.99
C GLU A 38 -5.90 -41.81 -34.19
N PRO A 39 -5.40 -41.48 -35.41
CA PRO A 39 -4.03 -41.59 -35.93
C PRO A 39 -3.39 -40.30 -36.48
N ALA A 40 -2.15 -40.44 -36.96
CA ALA A 40 -1.34 -39.40 -37.59
C ALA A 40 -1.31 -39.51 -39.13
N ASP A 41 -0.99 -38.38 -39.78
CA ASP A 41 -0.39 -38.25 -41.13
C ASP A 41 0.34 -36.89 -41.14
N GLY A 42 1.50 -36.66 -41.77
CA GLY A 42 2.44 -37.56 -42.44
C GLY A 42 3.81 -36.87 -42.56
N HIS A 43 4.88 -37.63 -42.81
CA HIS A 43 6.26 -37.12 -42.83
C HIS A 43 6.72 -36.59 -44.20
N SER A 44 7.64 -35.61 -44.15
CA SER A 44 8.84 -35.45 -44.98
C SER A 44 8.95 -36.23 -46.31
N SER A 45 9.21 -35.52 -47.43
CA SER A 45 10.56 -35.52 -48.02
C SER A 45 10.68 -34.71 -49.32
N ALA A 46 11.95 -34.42 -49.68
CA ALA A 46 12.45 -33.77 -50.90
C ALA A 46 11.77 -34.22 -52.22
N ARG A 47 11.83 -33.47 -53.34
CA ARG A 47 13.08 -33.23 -54.11
C ARG A 47 12.83 -32.45 -55.42
N ARG A 48 13.70 -31.46 -55.70
CA ARG A 48 14.15 -30.89 -56.99
C ARG A 48 13.18 -30.28 -58.05
N SER A 49 13.81 -29.29 -58.71
CA SER A 49 13.91 -29.01 -60.16
C SER A 49 12.97 -28.00 -60.85
N ASP A 50 13.68 -27.06 -61.49
CA ASP A 50 13.40 -26.30 -62.71
C ASP A 50 12.49 -25.05 -62.62
N GLY A 51 12.95 -24.00 -63.31
CA GLY A 51 12.40 -22.63 -63.29
C GLY A 51 11.29 -22.40 -64.32
N PRO A 52 11.07 -21.15 -64.79
CA PRO A 52 12.13 -20.40 -65.48
C PRO A 52 12.17 -18.87 -65.17
N SER A 53 13.01 -18.15 -65.94
CA SER A 53 12.98 -16.71 -66.30
C SER A 53 11.83 -15.84 -65.76
N GLY A 54 12.02 -14.61 -65.25
CA GLY A 54 13.20 -13.74 -65.21
C GLY A 54 13.01 -12.46 -66.04
N GLU A 55 13.08 -11.28 -65.42
CA GLU A 55 13.57 -10.04 -66.05
C GLU A 55 13.92 -8.94 -65.01
N GLN A 56 14.63 -7.94 -65.51
CA GLN A 56 15.49 -6.96 -64.85
C GLN A 56 14.79 -5.96 -63.88
N VAL A 57 15.55 -5.49 -62.88
CA VAL A 57 16.07 -4.10 -62.70
C VAL A 57 16.30 -3.81 -61.20
N GLY A 58 17.38 -3.08 -60.85
CA GLY A 58 17.28 -2.16 -59.68
C GLY A 58 18.15 -2.38 -58.44
N ARG A 59 19.44 -2.72 -58.60
CA ARG A 59 20.59 -2.11 -57.88
C ARG A 59 20.40 -1.67 -56.40
N GLN A 60 21.12 -2.34 -55.48
CA GLN A 60 21.71 -1.67 -54.30
C GLN A 60 22.99 -2.37 -53.84
N ASP A 61 23.85 -1.63 -53.14
CA ASP A 61 25.28 -1.90 -53.02
C ASP A 61 25.68 -2.92 -51.94
N GLU A 62 26.81 -3.60 -52.17
CA GLU A 62 27.39 -4.58 -51.24
C GLU A 62 28.73 -4.11 -50.64
N ARG A 63 28.80 -4.15 -49.30
CA ARG A 63 29.93 -4.75 -48.52
C ARG A 63 31.31 -4.07 -48.70
N PRO A 64 32.44 -4.67 -48.24
CA PRO A 64 32.61 -5.72 -47.21
C PRO A 64 33.54 -5.35 -46.06
N ASP A 65 33.57 -6.24 -45.06
CA ASP A 65 34.77 -6.54 -44.29
C ASP A 65 35.00 -8.07 -44.31
N GLY A 66 36.25 -8.54 -44.23
CA GLY A 66 36.54 -9.97 -43.96
C GLY A 66 37.39 -10.78 -44.97
N ARG A 67 38.71 -10.68 -44.83
CA ARG A 67 39.77 -11.73 -44.93
C ARG A 67 39.62 -12.95 -45.88
N GLY A 68 40.65 -13.16 -46.69
CA GLY A 68 41.04 -14.46 -47.27
C GLY A 68 42.53 -14.43 -47.67
N VAL A 69 43.25 -15.54 -47.51
CA VAL A 69 44.72 -15.65 -47.71
C VAL A 69 45.02 -16.46 -48.99
N GLU A 70 46.19 -16.23 -49.59
CA GLU A 70 47.16 -17.24 -50.11
C GLU A 70 47.67 -17.11 -51.58
N ALA A 71 49.01 -17.11 -51.70
CA ALA A 71 49.91 -17.61 -52.76
C ALA A 71 49.87 -17.19 -54.27
N VAL A 72 50.94 -16.47 -54.69
CA VAL A 72 51.99 -16.86 -55.69
C VAL A 72 51.59 -17.36 -57.12
N ASP A 73 51.89 -16.62 -58.20
CA ASP A 73 53.14 -16.72 -59.03
C ASP A 73 53.16 -15.88 -60.36
N ARG A 74 54.38 -15.59 -60.86
CA ARG A 74 54.88 -15.29 -62.25
C ARG A 74 54.06 -14.55 -63.34
N GLY A 75 54.77 -13.66 -64.07
CA GLY A 75 54.68 -13.58 -65.55
C GLY A 75 54.96 -12.21 -66.20
N ASP A 76 55.97 -12.09 -67.07
CA ASP A 76 56.41 -10.84 -67.74
C ASP A 76 56.30 -10.90 -69.30
N ARG A 77 56.08 -9.75 -69.97
CA ARG A 77 56.57 -9.38 -71.34
C ARG A 77 55.99 -8.06 -71.92
N GLY A 78 56.81 -7.28 -72.64
CA GLY A 78 56.38 -6.53 -73.86
C GLY A 78 56.86 -5.07 -74.05
N THR A 79 57.40 -4.75 -75.24
CA THR A 79 57.96 -3.42 -75.67
C THR A 79 57.36 -2.96 -77.04
N PRO A 80 57.89 -1.96 -77.80
CA PRO A 80 57.82 -0.50 -77.60
C PRO A 80 57.35 0.33 -78.86
N GLY A 81 57.33 1.68 -78.78
CA GLY A 81 57.07 2.63 -79.91
C GLY A 81 57.57 4.07 -79.63
N HIS A 82 57.68 4.96 -80.64
CA HIS A 82 58.65 6.10 -80.63
C HIS A 82 58.07 7.55 -80.80
N ARG A 83 58.68 8.52 -80.09
CA ARG A 83 58.84 10.01 -80.29
C ARG A 83 57.63 11.00 -80.41
N ALA A 84 57.52 11.86 -79.37
CA ALA A 84 57.71 13.35 -79.32
C ALA A 84 56.99 14.31 -80.32
N PRO A 85 56.73 15.61 -79.98
CA PRO A 85 57.36 16.41 -78.90
C PRO A 85 56.43 17.29 -77.99
N GLU A 86 57.08 17.88 -76.96
CA GLU A 86 56.75 19.08 -76.14
C GLU A 86 55.43 19.20 -75.33
N GLY A 87 55.55 19.56 -74.04
CA GLY A 87 54.41 19.98 -73.20
C GLY A 87 54.47 19.64 -71.69
N VAL A 88 55.23 20.42 -70.91
CA VAL A 88 54.90 20.91 -69.55
C VAL A 88 54.06 20.01 -68.60
N THR A 89 54.76 19.30 -67.70
CA THR A 89 54.62 19.19 -66.21
C THR A 89 53.23 19.19 -65.51
N ALA A 90 53.02 18.52 -64.37
CA ALA A 90 53.84 17.56 -63.61
C ALA A 90 52.98 16.85 -62.54
N ALA A 91 53.27 15.57 -62.25
CA ALA A 91 52.84 14.91 -61.02
C ALA A 91 53.77 13.75 -60.64
N GLN A 92 54.16 13.75 -59.36
CA GLN A 92 54.50 12.58 -58.52
C GLN A 92 55.58 11.55 -58.96
N ALA A 93 56.67 11.60 -58.20
CA ALA A 93 57.30 10.48 -57.50
C ALA A 93 57.68 9.19 -58.27
N ARG A 94 58.99 8.89 -58.29
CA ARG A 94 59.51 7.52 -58.43
C ARG A 94 60.53 7.21 -57.34
N LEU A 95 60.25 6.17 -56.56
CA LEU A 95 61.28 5.34 -55.95
C LEU A 95 61.51 4.13 -56.87
N ARG A 96 62.78 3.92 -57.25
CA ARG A 96 63.60 2.68 -57.11
C ARG A 96 62.88 1.32 -57.35
N HIS A 97 63.43 0.31 -58.04
CA HIS A 97 64.79 -0.07 -58.50
C HIS A 97 64.62 -1.13 -59.64
N ALA A 98 65.59 -1.59 -60.45
CA ALA A 98 66.98 -1.22 -60.80
C ALA A 98 67.43 -2.07 -62.05
N ASN A 99 68.72 -2.00 -62.41
CA ASN A 99 69.45 -2.84 -63.41
C ASN A 99 69.15 -2.53 -64.89
N LEU A 100 70.14 -2.42 -65.78
CA LEU A 100 71.36 -3.23 -65.91
C LEU A 100 72.66 -2.40 -66.04
N ARG A 101 73.80 -3.02 -65.71
CA ARG A 101 75.16 -2.54 -66.00
C ARG A 101 75.88 -3.57 -66.88
N GLU A 102 76.70 -3.09 -67.81
CA GLU A 102 77.97 -3.69 -68.20
C GLU A 102 78.97 -2.55 -68.54
N PRO A 103 80.30 -2.77 -68.51
CA PRO A 103 81.08 -2.07 -67.49
C PRO A 103 82.10 -1.07 -68.04
N VAL A 104 82.21 0.09 -67.39
CA VAL A 104 83.29 1.06 -67.61
C VAL A 104 84.35 0.89 -66.51
N ASN A 105 85.62 0.91 -66.91
CA ASN A 105 86.77 0.58 -66.07
C ASN A 105 87.06 1.69 -65.04
N PRO A 106 86.97 1.45 -63.72
CA PRO A 106 87.08 2.51 -62.71
C PRO A 106 88.48 3.16 -62.61
N VAL A 107 89.50 2.57 -63.23
CA VAL A 107 90.87 3.13 -63.24
C VAL A 107 90.98 4.33 -64.19
N GLU A 108 90.34 4.29 -65.37
CA GLU A 108 90.40 5.40 -66.34
C GLU A 108 89.66 6.64 -65.82
N SER A 109 88.48 6.47 -65.22
CA SER A 109 87.74 7.59 -64.58
C SER A 109 88.46 8.20 -63.38
N LEU A 110 89.40 7.46 -62.75
CA LEU A 110 90.23 7.98 -61.67
C LEU A 110 91.45 8.73 -62.24
N ASN A 111 92.04 8.24 -63.33
CA ASN A 111 93.16 8.89 -64.00
C ASN A 111 92.73 10.20 -64.69
N GLU A 112 91.60 10.26 -65.39
CA GLU A 112 91.07 11.53 -65.94
C GLU A 112 90.82 12.59 -64.86
N TRP A 113 90.46 12.16 -63.65
CA TRP A 113 90.29 13.06 -62.51
C TRP A 113 91.62 13.50 -61.88
N LEU A 114 92.62 12.61 -61.84
CA LEU A 114 93.97 12.92 -61.34
C LEU A 114 94.75 13.81 -62.32
N ASP A 115 94.69 13.55 -63.62
CA ASP A 115 95.30 14.38 -64.67
C ASP A 115 94.60 15.75 -64.82
N GLY A 116 93.37 15.87 -64.32
CA GLY A 116 92.64 17.14 -64.16
C GLY A 116 93.13 18.02 -63.00
N LEU A 117 94.01 17.52 -62.13
CA LEU A 117 94.63 18.26 -61.03
C LEU A 117 96.02 18.75 -61.44
N GLY A 118 96.07 19.84 -62.21
CA GLY A 118 97.31 20.45 -62.70
C GLY A 118 98.32 20.78 -61.58
N GLU A 119 99.61 20.68 -61.92
CA GLU A 119 100.73 20.75 -60.96
C GLU A 119 100.71 22.03 -60.07
N PRO A 120 100.89 21.89 -58.74
CA PRO A 120 100.99 23.06 -57.86
C PRO A 120 102.26 23.88 -58.09
N ASP A 121 102.08 25.20 -58.22
CA ASP A 121 103.15 26.19 -58.27
C ASP A 121 103.81 26.37 -56.89
N TRP A 122 104.83 25.55 -56.61
CA TRP A 122 105.46 25.45 -55.28
C TRP A 122 106.17 26.73 -54.82
N ASP A 123 106.51 27.66 -55.72
CA ASP A 123 107.07 28.96 -55.35
C ASP A 123 106.01 29.91 -54.74
N LYS A 124 104.71 29.74 -55.06
CA LYS A 124 103.63 30.47 -54.36
C LYS A 124 103.32 29.91 -52.98
N VAL A 125 103.52 28.60 -52.78
CA VAL A 125 103.28 27.94 -51.49
C VAL A 125 104.36 28.30 -50.46
N SER A 126 105.60 28.52 -50.90
CA SER A 126 106.70 28.95 -50.01
C SER A 126 106.51 30.37 -49.46
N GLN A 127 106.03 31.32 -50.28
CA GLN A 127 105.73 32.68 -49.84
C GLN A 127 104.52 32.75 -48.88
N ALA A 128 103.48 31.95 -49.12
CA ALA A 128 102.28 31.92 -48.28
C ALA A 128 102.53 31.43 -46.83
N ILE A 129 103.63 30.72 -46.57
CA ILE A 129 103.98 30.18 -45.24
C ILE A 129 104.70 31.21 -44.35
N TYR A 130 105.34 32.25 -44.91
CA TYR A 130 106.10 33.24 -44.13
C TYR A 130 105.36 34.55 -43.81
N GLU A 131 104.20 34.85 -44.42
CA GLU A 131 103.43 36.08 -44.16
C GLU A 131 102.09 35.87 -43.39
N SER A 132 101.87 34.67 -42.83
CA SER A 132 100.60 34.26 -42.20
C SER A 132 100.47 34.48 -40.67
N PRO A 133 100.62 35.71 -40.14
CA PRO A 133 99.93 36.06 -38.89
C PRO A 133 99.03 37.32 -38.96
N ALA A 134 99.20 38.20 -39.97
CA ALA A 134 98.56 39.52 -39.97
C ALA A 134 97.12 39.52 -40.53
N HIS A 135 96.89 38.86 -41.67
CA HIS A 135 95.62 39.00 -42.40
C HIS A 135 94.47 38.12 -41.86
N ALA A 136 94.78 36.99 -41.20
CA ALA A 136 93.76 36.08 -40.68
C ALA A 136 92.88 36.71 -39.58
N LYS A 137 93.45 37.59 -38.75
CA LYS A 137 92.73 38.23 -37.63
C LYS A 137 91.70 39.26 -38.09
N ALA A 138 91.99 40.00 -39.16
CA ALA A 138 91.08 41.00 -39.71
C ALA A 138 89.83 40.38 -40.37
N ALA A 139 90.00 39.27 -41.11
CA ALA A 139 88.90 38.55 -41.75
C ALA A 139 87.94 37.92 -40.72
N TYR A 140 88.47 37.43 -39.60
CA TYR A 140 87.67 36.85 -38.51
C TYR A 140 86.72 37.86 -37.85
N GLU A 141 87.22 39.05 -37.49
CA GLU A 141 86.37 40.07 -36.86
C GLU A 141 85.29 40.62 -37.84
N GLN A 142 85.61 40.77 -39.13
CA GLN A 142 84.63 41.18 -40.15
C GLN A 142 83.54 40.14 -40.44
N ALA A 143 83.80 38.85 -40.20
CA ALA A 143 82.78 37.81 -40.27
C ALA A 143 81.85 37.83 -39.04
N LYS A 144 82.41 38.13 -37.87
CA LYS A 144 81.71 38.17 -36.58
C LYS A 144 80.66 39.29 -36.51
N VAL A 145 80.97 40.47 -37.05
CA VAL A 145 80.03 41.61 -37.10
C VAL A 145 78.82 41.31 -37.99
N ARG A 146 79.03 40.84 -39.23
CA ARG A 146 77.92 40.49 -40.15
C ARG A 146 76.98 39.43 -39.58
N LEU A 147 77.52 38.43 -38.87
CA LEU A 147 76.71 37.39 -38.23
C LEU A 147 75.90 37.93 -37.03
N ALA A 148 76.33 39.02 -36.39
CA ALA A 148 75.57 39.69 -35.33
C ALA A 148 74.40 40.50 -35.93
N GLU A 149 74.66 41.30 -36.97
CA GLU A 149 73.65 42.12 -37.66
C GLU A 149 72.50 41.26 -38.25
N GLU A 150 72.81 40.11 -38.87
CA GLU A 150 71.78 39.18 -39.35
C GLU A 150 70.93 38.56 -38.22
N ARG A 151 71.54 38.34 -37.04
CA ARG A 151 70.82 37.80 -35.88
C ARG A 151 69.89 38.84 -35.27
N GLU A 152 70.31 40.11 -35.24
CA GLU A 152 69.47 41.21 -34.76
C GLU A 152 68.27 41.43 -35.69
N ARG A 153 68.47 41.51 -37.01
CA ARG A 153 67.34 41.60 -37.97
C ARG A 153 66.34 40.45 -37.84
N ARG A 154 66.83 39.20 -37.75
CA ARG A 154 65.95 38.03 -37.56
C ARG A 154 65.28 38.01 -36.18
N ALA A 155 65.85 38.65 -35.16
CA ALA A 155 65.21 38.81 -33.86
C ALA A 155 64.12 39.89 -33.91
N GLU A 156 64.34 40.98 -34.64
CA GLU A 156 63.33 42.03 -34.87
C GLU A 156 62.15 41.52 -35.71
N GLU A 157 62.39 40.82 -36.81
CA GLU A 157 61.35 40.17 -37.62
C GLU A 157 60.51 39.19 -36.78
N ARG A 158 61.15 38.41 -35.89
CA ARG A 158 60.44 37.51 -34.97
C ARG A 158 59.59 38.26 -33.95
N ARG A 159 60.09 39.36 -33.37
CA ARG A 159 59.33 40.22 -32.46
C ARG A 159 58.11 40.85 -33.15
N GLN A 160 58.29 41.37 -34.36
CA GLN A 160 57.21 41.91 -35.19
C GLN A 160 56.15 40.84 -35.52
N ALA A 161 56.58 39.64 -35.93
CA ALA A 161 55.68 38.52 -36.21
C ALA A 161 54.96 38.00 -34.94
N GLU A 162 55.59 38.06 -33.77
CA GLU A 162 54.99 37.68 -32.50
C GLU A 162 53.92 38.71 -32.06
N ILE A 163 54.21 40.00 -32.18
CA ILE A 163 53.24 41.08 -31.90
C ILE A 163 52.03 40.95 -32.82
N ALA A 164 52.24 40.81 -34.14
CA ALA A 164 51.16 40.64 -35.11
C ALA A 164 50.31 39.39 -34.84
N ARG A 165 50.91 38.29 -34.35
CA ARG A 165 50.17 37.08 -33.95
C ARG A 165 49.35 37.29 -32.67
N ARG A 166 49.87 38.03 -31.69
CA ARG A 166 49.14 38.37 -30.46
C ARG A 166 47.92 39.25 -30.77
N GLU A 167 48.11 40.31 -31.55
CA GLU A 167 47.00 41.18 -31.99
C GLU A 167 45.93 40.41 -32.79
N ALA A 168 46.33 39.49 -33.69
CA ALA A 168 45.38 38.68 -34.44
C ALA A 168 44.61 37.69 -33.54
N ALA A 169 45.27 37.10 -32.54
CA ALA A 169 44.62 36.23 -31.55
C ALA A 169 43.65 37.01 -30.65
N GLU A 170 44.04 38.19 -30.16
CA GLU A 170 43.19 39.05 -29.33
C GLU A 170 41.93 39.52 -30.07
N ARG A 171 42.04 39.87 -31.37
CA ARG A 171 40.88 40.20 -32.21
C ARG A 171 39.94 39.00 -32.40
N ALA A 172 40.50 37.83 -32.69
CA ALA A 172 39.71 36.60 -32.85
C ALA A 172 39.03 36.15 -31.53
N GLU A 173 39.64 36.41 -30.36
CA GLU A 173 39.00 36.21 -29.06
C GLU A 173 37.91 37.25 -28.77
N ALA A 174 38.11 38.51 -29.15
CA ALA A 174 37.11 39.56 -28.98
C ALA A 174 35.85 39.28 -29.83
N GLU A 175 36.02 38.96 -31.11
CA GLU A 175 34.91 38.59 -32.02
C GLU A 175 34.12 37.37 -31.49
N ARG A 176 34.81 36.36 -30.94
CA ARG A 176 34.15 35.20 -30.31
C ARG A 176 33.34 35.58 -29.08
N ARG A 177 33.87 36.44 -28.21
CA ARG A 177 33.14 36.94 -27.01
C ARG A 177 31.98 37.87 -27.38
N GLU A 178 32.01 38.52 -28.54
CA GLU A 178 30.87 39.28 -29.07
C GLU A 178 29.79 38.36 -29.63
N ALA A 179 30.16 37.36 -30.44
CA ALA A 179 29.23 36.36 -30.94
C ALA A 179 28.59 35.52 -29.83
N GLU A 180 29.35 35.16 -28.79
CA GLU A 180 28.85 34.40 -27.64
C GLU A 180 27.82 35.21 -26.83
N ARG A 181 28.09 36.50 -26.56
CA ARG A 181 27.14 37.39 -25.87
C ARG A 181 25.83 37.57 -26.64
N LEU A 182 25.90 37.81 -27.95
CA LEU A 182 24.70 37.95 -28.78
C LEU A 182 23.88 36.65 -28.80
N ALA A 183 24.53 35.49 -28.91
CA ALA A 183 23.86 34.21 -28.85
C ALA A 183 23.28 33.87 -27.46
N GLU A 184 23.86 34.40 -26.37
CA GLU A 184 23.31 34.28 -25.02
C GLU A 184 22.10 35.22 -24.83
N GLU A 185 22.17 36.47 -25.30
CA GLU A 185 21.06 37.42 -25.27
C GLU A 185 19.84 36.90 -26.06
N GLU A 186 20.02 36.43 -27.30
CA GLU A 186 18.93 35.84 -28.10
C GLU A 186 18.28 34.61 -27.42
N ARG A 187 19.08 33.78 -26.74
CA ARG A 187 18.56 32.62 -25.97
C ARG A 187 17.74 33.06 -24.77
N LEU A 188 18.22 34.05 -24.02
CA LEU A 188 17.51 34.58 -22.86
C LEU A 188 16.20 35.27 -23.26
N GLU A 189 16.15 35.96 -24.41
CA GLU A 189 14.90 36.51 -24.94
C GLU A 189 13.92 35.41 -25.40
N ALA A 190 14.42 34.39 -26.11
CA ALA A 190 13.61 33.25 -26.53
C ALA A 190 13.04 32.47 -25.32
N GLU A 191 13.84 32.27 -24.26
CA GLU A 191 13.41 31.63 -23.02
C GLU A 191 12.34 32.44 -22.28
N ARG A 192 12.51 33.77 -22.17
CA ARG A 192 11.49 34.67 -21.59
C ARG A 192 10.15 34.60 -22.33
N LEU A 193 10.19 34.66 -23.66
CA LEU A 193 8.97 34.54 -24.50
C LEU A 193 8.32 33.16 -24.41
N ALA A 194 9.10 32.09 -24.23
CA ALA A 194 8.59 30.75 -23.99
C ALA A 194 7.95 30.62 -22.59
N ALA A 195 8.57 31.20 -21.56
CA ALA A 195 8.05 31.23 -20.20
C ALA A 195 6.74 32.01 -20.10
N GLU A 196 6.66 33.22 -20.68
CA GLU A 196 5.44 34.05 -20.70
C GLU A 196 4.26 33.32 -21.38
N ARG A 197 4.52 32.65 -22.51
CA ARG A 197 3.51 31.83 -23.20
C ARG A 197 3.04 30.64 -22.35
N ALA A 198 3.97 29.95 -21.67
CA ALA A 198 3.65 28.84 -20.79
C ALA A 198 2.84 29.29 -19.55
N GLU A 199 3.12 30.49 -19.01
CA GLU A 199 2.32 31.07 -17.93
C GLU A 199 0.92 31.47 -18.40
N ALA A 200 0.79 32.09 -19.58
CA ALA A 200 -0.51 32.41 -20.17
C ALA A 200 -1.37 31.15 -20.41
N GLU A 201 -0.80 30.10 -21.01
CA GLU A 201 -1.50 28.84 -21.24
C GLU A 201 -1.94 28.17 -19.93
N ARG A 202 -1.08 28.19 -18.88
CA ARG A 202 -1.43 27.69 -17.54
C ARG A 202 -2.61 28.45 -16.93
N LEU A 203 -2.62 29.79 -17.04
CA LEU A 203 -3.72 30.61 -16.54
C LEU A 203 -5.04 30.34 -17.29
N GLU A 204 -4.98 30.10 -18.60
CA GLU A 204 -6.16 29.71 -19.39
C GLU A 204 -6.64 28.28 -19.10
N ALA A 205 -5.73 27.35 -18.88
CA ALA A 205 -6.05 25.98 -18.45
C ALA A 205 -6.68 25.98 -17.05
N GLU A 206 -6.14 26.79 -16.13
CA GLU A 206 -6.70 26.94 -14.78
C GLU A 206 -8.11 27.56 -14.81
N ARG A 207 -8.34 28.60 -15.62
CA ARG A 207 -9.69 29.18 -15.79
C ARG A 207 -10.69 28.14 -16.31
N ARG A 208 -10.32 27.37 -17.34
CA ARG A 208 -11.15 26.29 -17.88
C ARG A 208 -11.43 25.19 -16.86
N ALA A 209 -10.42 24.78 -16.09
CA ALA A 209 -10.58 23.79 -15.03
C ALA A 209 -11.49 24.29 -13.89
N ARG A 210 -11.35 25.55 -13.46
CA ARG A 210 -12.23 26.18 -12.46
C ARG A 210 -13.68 26.29 -12.94
N GLU A 211 -13.90 26.60 -14.22
CA GLU A 211 -15.23 26.66 -14.83
C GLU A 211 -15.87 25.26 -14.93
N GLN A 212 -15.14 24.26 -15.41
CA GLN A 212 -15.60 22.87 -15.45
C GLN A 212 -15.94 22.33 -14.04
N ALA A 213 -15.06 22.57 -13.06
CA ALA A 213 -15.31 22.19 -11.67
C ALA A 213 -16.56 22.85 -11.09
N ARG A 214 -16.84 24.12 -11.44
CA ARG A 214 -18.08 24.81 -11.04
C ARG A 214 -19.33 24.19 -11.67
N LEU A 215 -19.28 23.85 -12.95
CA LEU A 215 -20.40 23.19 -13.66
C LEU A 215 -20.62 21.75 -13.20
N GLU A 216 -19.57 21.03 -12.79
CA GLU A 216 -19.71 19.73 -12.13
C GLU A 216 -20.29 19.85 -10.72
N ALA A 217 -19.82 20.80 -9.91
CA ALA A 217 -20.36 21.05 -8.59
C ALA A 217 -21.85 21.43 -8.63
N GLN A 218 -22.27 22.25 -9.59
CA GLN A 218 -23.68 22.58 -9.81
C GLN A 218 -24.51 21.35 -10.16
N ARG A 219 -24.06 20.52 -11.11
CA ARG A 219 -24.78 19.28 -11.48
C ARG A 219 -24.90 18.30 -10.32
N ARG A 220 -23.84 18.10 -9.53
CA ARG A 220 -23.88 17.26 -8.32
C ARG A 220 -24.84 17.82 -7.28
N ALA A 221 -24.84 19.13 -7.03
CA ALA A 221 -25.78 19.76 -6.10
C ALA A 221 -27.24 19.64 -6.57
N GLU A 222 -27.51 19.71 -7.88
CA GLU A 222 -28.85 19.47 -8.44
C GLU A 222 -29.28 18.00 -8.34
N GLU A 223 -28.37 17.05 -8.57
CA GLU A 223 -28.63 15.61 -8.40
C GLU A 223 -28.86 15.25 -6.92
N GLU A 224 -28.03 15.76 -6.01
CA GLU A 224 -28.19 15.60 -4.56
C GLU A 224 -29.52 16.20 -4.07
N ALA A 225 -29.89 17.40 -4.54
CA ALA A 225 -31.16 18.03 -4.20
C ALA A 225 -32.38 17.23 -4.70
N ARG A 226 -32.29 16.60 -5.88
CA ARG A 226 -33.34 15.70 -6.40
C ARG A 226 -33.45 14.44 -5.54
N LEU A 227 -32.34 13.79 -5.22
CA LEU A 227 -32.30 12.59 -4.37
C LEU A 227 -32.71 12.89 -2.90
N GLU A 228 -32.50 14.11 -2.41
CA GLU A 228 -33.07 14.55 -1.13
C GLU A 228 -34.58 14.79 -1.22
N ALA A 229 -35.08 15.41 -2.28
CA ALA A 229 -36.51 15.61 -2.47
C ALA A 229 -37.27 14.28 -2.60
N GLU A 230 -36.71 13.33 -3.35
CA GLU A 230 -37.27 11.97 -3.51
C GLU A 230 -37.31 11.22 -2.18
N ARG A 231 -36.19 11.16 -1.43
CA ARG A 231 -36.15 10.53 -0.10
C ARG A 231 -37.10 11.17 0.91
N ARG A 232 -37.34 12.49 0.84
CA ARG A 232 -38.34 13.17 1.70
C ARG A 232 -39.76 12.74 1.35
N LEU A 233 -40.08 12.58 0.07
CA LEU A 233 -41.40 12.08 -0.38
C LEU A 233 -41.60 10.61 -0.02
N GLU A 234 -40.56 9.78 -0.11
CA GLU A 234 -40.60 8.37 0.33
C GLU A 234 -40.79 8.26 1.84
N ALA A 235 -40.06 9.05 2.63
CA ALA A 235 -40.22 9.10 4.09
C ALA A 235 -41.64 9.52 4.49
N GLN A 236 -42.21 10.56 3.86
CA GLN A 236 -43.59 10.98 4.10
C GLN A 236 -44.61 9.89 3.81
N ARG A 237 -44.46 9.16 2.69
CA ARG A 237 -45.34 8.02 2.38
C ARG A 237 -45.20 6.88 3.39
N ALA A 238 -43.98 6.57 3.82
CA ALA A 238 -43.74 5.54 4.82
C ALA A 238 -44.33 5.91 6.20
N GLU A 239 -44.25 7.19 6.59
CA GLU A 239 -44.91 7.71 7.80
C GLU A 239 -46.45 7.65 7.69
N GLU A 240 -47.03 8.03 6.55
CA GLU A 240 -48.47 7.92 6.29
C GLU A 240 -48.95 6.45 6.29
N GLU A 241 -48.21 5.53 5.68
CA GLU A 241 -48.52 4.10 5.68
C GLU A 241 -48.38 3.48 7.09
N ALA A 242 -47.36 3.85 7.85
CA ALA A 242 -47.17 3.38 9.23
C ALA A 242 -48.31 3.84 10.14
N LEU A 243 -48.66 5.14 10.12
CA LEU A 243 -49.79 5.68 10.88
C LEU A 243 -51.11 5.00 10.51
N ARG A 244 -51.32 4.70 9.22
CA ARG A 244 -52.50 3.96 8.77
C ARG A 244 -52.53 2.54 9.35
N LEU A 245 -51.43 1.81 9.32
CA LEU A 245 -51.35 0.46 9.87
C LEU A 245 -51.51 0.44 11.40
N GLU A 246 -51.01 1.46 12.11
CA GLU A 246 -51.24 1.63 13.54
C GLU A 246 -52.72 1.89 13.86
N MET A 247 -53.40 2.76 13.10
CA MET A 247 -54.85 2.98 13.23
C MET A 247 -55.64 1.70 12.94
N GLU A 248 -55.35 1.00 11.84
CA GLU A 248 -56.00 -0.28 11.49
C GLU A 248 -55.75 -1.37 12.55
N ARG A 249 -54.61 -1.34 13.25
CA ARG A 249 -54.29 -2.23 14.39
C ARG A 249 -55.09 -1.83 15.64
N GLN A 250 -55.14 -0.54 16.00
CA GLN A 250 -55.90 -0.05 17.16
C GLN A 250 -57.40 -0.34 17.00
N GLU A 251 -57.99 -0.11 15.82
CA GLU A 251 -59.39 -0.46 15.54
C GLU A 251 -59.66 -1.96 15.69
N GLN A 252 -58.71 -2.82 15.31
CA GLN A 252 -58.81 -4.27 15.48
C GLN A 252 -58.72 -4.69 16.96
N GLU A 253 -57.80 -4.10 17.73
CA GLU A 253 -57.67 -4.34 19.17
C GLU A 253 -58.92 -3.89 19.94
N GLU A 254 -59.45 -2.70 19.63
CA GLU A 254 -60.71 -2.22 20.21
C GLU A 254 -61.92 -3.10 19.85
N TRP A 255 -62.00 -3.57 18.60
CA TRP A 255 -63.07 -4.47 18.17
C TRP A 255 -62.98 -5.80 18.91
N LEU A 256 -61.78 -6.41 18.97
CA LEU A 256 -61.53 -7.65 19.71
C LEU A 256 -61.86 -7.49 21.21
N ARG A 257 -61.50 -6.37 21.81
CA ARG A 257 -61.83 -6.05 23.21
C ARG A 257 -63.34 -5.99 23.42
N ARG A 258 -64.06 -5.21 22.62
CA ARG A 258 -65.53 -5.08 22.70
C ARG A 258 -66.24 -6.42 22.52
N GLN A 259 -65.79 -7.28 21.62
CA GLN A 259 -66.37 -8.62 21.46
C GLN A 259 -66.04 -9.54 22.64
N ARG A 260 -64.79 -9.57 23.12
CA ARG A 260 -64.42 -10.33 24.32
C ARG A 260 -65.22 -9.91 25.55
N GLU A 261 -65.55 -8.62 25.68
CA GLU A 261 -66.42 -8.11 26.76
C GLU A 261 -67.87 -8.62 26.60
N ARG A 262 -68.49 -8.53 25.41
CA ARG A 262 -69.83 -9.10 25.12
C ARG A 262 -69.90 -10.61 25.37
N GLU A 263 -68.91 -11.36 24.88
CA GLU A 263 -68.83 -12.81 25.09
C GLU A 263 -68.62 -13.18 26.56
N THR A 264 -67.81 -12.41 27.30
CA THR A 264 -67.60 -12.67 28.74
C THR A 264 -68.92 -12.52 29.49
N TRP A 265 -69.70 -11.48 29.17
CA TRP A 265 -71.03 -11.29 29.74
C TRP A 265 -71.97 -12.47 29.43
N ALA A 266 -72.03 -12.93 28.17
CA ALA A 266 -72.87 -14.06 27.77
C ALA A 266 -72.46 -15.37 28.46
N LEU A 267 -71.16 -15.64 28.57
CA LEU A 267 -70.63 -16.81 29.27
C LEU A 267 -70.86 -16.75 30.79
N GLN A 268 -70.76 -15.57 31.41
CA GLN A 268 -71.10 -15.37 32.82
C GLN A 268 -72.60 -15.56 33.08
N ALA A 269 -73.46 -15.07 32.20
CA ALA A 269 -74.90 -15.31 32.28
C ALA A 269 -75.23 -16.81 32.21
N ALA A 270 -74.66 -17.54 31.23
CA ALA A 270 -74.81 -18.99 31.13
C ALA A 270 -74.23 -19.74 32.35
N ALA A 271 -73.12 -19.28 32.94
CA ALA A 271 -72.51 -19.87 34.13
C ALA A 271 -73.37 -19.70 35.39
N ARG A 272 -74.04 -18.55 35.54
CA ARG A 272 -75.02 -18.27 36.59
C ARG A 272 -76.26 -19.16 36.46
N GLU A 273 -76.77 -19.34 35.24
CA GLU A 273 -77.90 -20.23 34.97
C GLU A 273 -77.58 -21.71 35.25
N ALA A 274 -76.37 -22.17 34.92
CA ALA A 274 -75.99 -23.57 35.04
C ALA A 274 -75.65 -24.00 36.48
N ASP A 275 -74.71 -23.29 37.13
CA ASP A 275 -74.14 -23.71 38.42
C ASP A 275 -74.25 -22.63 39.52
N GLY A 276 -74.86 -21.47 39.23
CA GLY A 276 -74.87 -20.31 40.14
C GLY A 276 -73.49 -19.69 40.35
N THR A 277 -72.56 -19.84 39.40
CA THR A 277 -71.18 -19.35 39.51
C THR A 277 -70.83 -18.36 38.41
N ASP A 278 -70.02 -17.35 38.73
CA ASP A 278 -69.55 -16.33 37.77
C ASP A 278 -68.26 -16.75 37.04
N TRP A 279 -67.72 -17.94 37.32
CA TRP A 279 -66.41 -18.36 36.83
C TRP A 279 -66.43 -18.82 35.36
N VAL A 280 -65.63 -18.15 34.53
CA VAL A 280 -65.46 -18.41 33.09
C VAL A 280 -63.95 -18.40 32.76
N PRO A 281 -63.46 -19.22 31.81
CA PRO A 281 -62.08 -19.14 31.33
C PRO A 281 -61.68 -17.72 30.84
N PRO A 282 -60.42 -17.28 31.07
CA PRO A 282 -59.92 -15.97 30.64
C PRO A 282 -60.09 -15.71 29.14
N ALA A 283 -60.30 -14.44 28.78
CA ALA A 283 -60.66 -14.05 27.42
C ALA A 283 -59.52 -14.23 26.40
N GLU A 284 -58.25 -14.17 26.80
CA GLU A 284 -57.12 -14.49 25.91
C GLU A 284 -56.98 -15.99 25.60
N ARG A 285 -57.50 -16.86 26.48
CA ARG A 285 -57.25 -18.31 26.47
C ARG A 285 -58.39 -19.14 25.88
N ARG A 286 -59.38 -18.48 25.26
CA ARG A 286 -60.55 -19.10 24.62
C ARG A 286 -60.72 -18.56 23.19
N PRO A 287 -61.22 -19.37 22.24
CA PRO A 287 -61.61 -18.87 20.94
C PRO A 287 -62.80 -17.93 21.06
N LEU A 288 -63.07 -17.12 20.03
CA LEU A 288 -64.28 -16.30 19.94
C LEU A 288 -65.51 -17.20 19.70
N LEU A 289 -66.67 -16.76 20.18
CA LEU A 289 -68.00 -17.32 19.91
C LEU A 289 -68.61 -16.76 18.62
N GLU A 290 -68.20 -15.55 18.23
CA GLU A 290 -68.67 -14.78 17.07
C GLU A 290 -67.48 -14.52 16.13
N GLU A 291 -67.53 -15.04 14.89
CA GLU A 291 -66.48 -14.80 13.90
C GLU A 291 -66.68 -13.44 13.20
N ARG A 292 -65.58 -12.83 12.69
CA ARG A 292 -65.62 -11.47 12.11
C ARG A 292 -66.48 -11.43 10.85
N GLY A 293 -67.73 -10.95 10.98
CA GLY A 293 -68.72 -10.88 9.91
C GLY A 293 -69.96 -11.78 10.14
N GLU A 294 -69.99 -12.54 11.23
CA GLU A 294 -71.22 -13.06 11.83
C GLU A 294 -71.76 -11.96 12.77
N ASP A 295 -73.01 -11.52 12.59
CA ASP A 295 -73.67 -10.52 13.45
C ASP A 295 -74.73 -11.23 14.30
N LEU A 296 -74.34 -11.74 15.48
CA LEU A 296 -75.22 -12.49 16.39
C LEU A 296 -76.00 -11.54 17.32
N THR A 297 -77.29 -11.83 17.51
CA THR A 297 -78.06 -11.18 18.57
C THR A 297 -77.62 -11.66 19.95
N ASP A 298 -77.78 -10.84 20.99
CA ASP A 298 -77.36 -11.19 22.36
C ASP A 298 -78.02 -12.49 22.87
N ALA A 299 -79.20 -12.84 22.35
CA ALA A 299 -79.90 -14.10 22.66
C ALA A 299 -79.24 -15.32 21.99
N GLU A 300 -78.86 -15.20 20.72
CA GLU A 300 -78.14 -16.26 20.00
C GLU A 300 -76.73 -16.47 20.54
N LEU A 301 -76.06 -15.37 20.94
CA LEU A 301 -74.76 -15.40 21.61
C LEU A 301 -74.86 -16.13 22.97
N LEU A 302 -75.93 -15.91 23.74
CA LEU A 302 -76.20 -16.62 25.00
C LEU A 302 -76.47 -18.12 24.78
N ASP A 303 -77.28 -18.48 23.78
CA ASP A 303 -77.51 -19.89 23.44
C ASP A 303 -76.24 -20.60 22.96
N ARG A 304 -75.40 -19.92 22.18
CA ARG A 304 -74.08 -20.44 21.79
C ARG A 304 -73.15 -20.58 23.00
N ALA A 305 -73.15 -19.62 23.92
CA ALA A 305 -72.40 -19.68 25.18
C ALA A 305 -72.81 -20.89 26.05
N ARG A 306 -74.13 -21.18 26.17
CA ARG A 306 -74.65 -22.37 26.89
C ARG A 306 -74.08 -23.68 26.34
N ILE A 307 -73.94 -23.80 25.02
CA ILE A 307 -73.43 -25.01 24.35
C ILE A 307 -71.92 -25.20 24.60
N PHE A 308 -71.12 -24.15 24.45
CA PHE A 308 -69.65 -24.26 24.50
C PHE A 308 -69.04 -24.17 25.90
N LEU A 309 -69.69 -23.51 26.86
CA LEU A 309 -69.16 -23.29 28.21
C LEU A 309 -68.68 -24.57 28.93
N PRO A 310 -69.42 -25.71 28.93
CA PRO A 310 -68.97 -26.93 29.61
C PRO A 310 -67.69 -27.52 29.01
N GLU A 311 -67.59 -27.53 27.68
CA GLU A 311 -66.42 -28.03 26.96
C GLU A 311 -65.20 -27.13 27.22
N TRP A 312 -65.37 -25.81 27.18
CA TRP A 312 -64.28 -24.86 27.40
C TRP A 312 -63.76 -24.90 28.83
N ARG A 313 -64.65 -25.01 29.82
CA ARG A 313 -64.27 -25.25 31.22
C ARG A 313 -63.50 -26.57 31.39
N HIS A 314 -63.86 -27.62 30.64
CA HIS A 314 -63.13 -28.89 30.65
C HIS A 314 -61.73 -28.77 30.01
N ARG A 315 -61.64 -28.19 28.81
CA ARG A 315 -60.37 -27.91 28.12
C ARG A 315 -59.44 -27.03 28.95
N TYR A 316 -59.97 -25.97 29.58
CA TYR A 316 -59.19 -25.09 30.47
C TYR A 316 -58.59 -25.85 31.65
N ARG A 317 -59.38 -26.69 32.35
CA ARG A 317 -58.88 -27.54 33.44
C ARG A 317 -57.84 -28.57 32.98
N ILE A 318 -57.87 -29.01 31.73
CA ILE A 318 -56.81 -29.86 31.16
C ILE A 318 -55.54 -29.05 30.94
N LEU A 319 -55.63 -27.85 30.34
CA LEU A 319 -54.49 -26.96 30.11
C LEU A 319 -53.84 -26.50 31.42
N GLU A 320 -54.64 -26.11 32.41
CA GLU A 320 -54.18 -25.73 33.75
C GLU A 320 -53.45 -26.88 34.45
N LYS A 321 -53.99 -28.11 34.37
CA LYS A 321 -53.29 -29.31 34.88
C LYS A 321 -52.02 -29.61 34.10
N ALA A 322 -52.02 -29.44 32.78
CA ALA A 322 -50.82 -29.64 31.96
C ALA A 322 -49.73 -28.62 32.30
N GLN A 323 -50.08 -27.34 32.46
CA GLN A 323 -49.17 -26.27 32.91
C GLN A 323 -48.65 -26.52 34.33
N ALA A 324 -49.51 -26.98 35.26
CA ALA A 324 -49.08 -27.34 36.61
C ALA A 324 -48.13 -28.56 36.61
N ILE A 325 -48.36 -29.55 35.74
CA ILE A 325 -47.45 -30.70 35.57
C ILE A 325 -46.13 -30.26 34.94
N GLU A 326 -46.16 -29.41 33.91
CA GLU A 326 -44.98 -28.87 33.24
C GLU A 326 -44.13 -28.05 34.22
N ALA A 327 -44.73 -27.12 34.96
CA ALA A 327 -44.06 -26.34 36.01
C ALA A 327 -43.49 -27.23 37.13
N ALA A 328 -44.20 -28.28 37.54
CA ALA A 328 -43.71 -29.25 38.54
C ALA A 328 -42.59 -30.15 38.01
N THR A 329 -42.56 -30.43 36.70
CA THR A 329 -41.54 -31.25 36.04
C THR A 329 -40.29 -30.43 35.71
N LEU A 330 -40.44 -29.11 35.50
CA LEU A 330 -39.36 -28.14 35.26
C LEU A 330 -38.77 -27.54 36.55
N GLY A 331 -38.73 -28.30 37.64
CA GLY A 331 -38.01 -27.92 38.87
C GLY A 331 -36.55 -27.52 38.58
N PRO A 332 -35.96 -26.56 39.34
CA PRO A 332 -34.94 -25.63 38.85
C PRO A 332 -33.67 -26.30 38.31
N ARG A 333 -33.67 -26.56 37.01
CA ARG A 333 -32.52 -27.04 36.23
C ARG A 333 -32.53 -26.38 34.85
N SER A 334 -31.71 -25.35 34.70
CA SER A 334 -31.06 -24.94 33.43
C SER A 334 -31.93 -25.04 32.18
N ALA A 335 -32.78 -24.04 31.94
CA ALA A 335 -33.61 -23.94 30.75
C ALA A 335 -32.75 -23.72 29.46
N PRO A 336 -33.01 -24.46 28.38
CA PRO A 336 -32.54 -24.11 27.05
C PRO A 336 -33.63 -23.34 26.26
N SER A 337 -33.33 -22.09 25.90
CA SER A 337 -33.86 -21.37 24.72
C SER A 337 -35.39 -21.36 24.49
N ALA A 338 -36.10 -20.40 25.08
CA ALA A 338 -37.45 -20.03 24.65
C ALA A 338 -37.43 -18.91 23.58
N TYR A 339 -37.99 -19.20 22.41
CA TYR A 339 -38.62 -18.17 21.57
C TYR A 339 -40.00 -17.88 22.17
N ALA A 340 -40.22 -16.65 22.62
CA ALA A 340 -41.55 -16.08 22.80
C ALA A 340 -41.43 -14.56 22.60
N SER A 341 -42.20 -14.02 21.66
CA SER A 341 -42.42 -12.58 21.46
C SER A 341 -43.73 -12.16 22.15
N PRO A 342 -43.90 -10.87 22.49
CA PRO A 342 -44.75 -10.45 23.60
C PRO A 342 -46.15 -10.00 23.19
N GLU A 343 -47.05 -9.89 24.18
CA GLU A 343 -47.91 -8.72 24.49
C GLU A 343 -49.14 -9.12 25.33
N ALA A 344 -49.21 -8.65 26.58
CA ALA A 344 -50.43 -8.48 27.37
C ALA A 344 -50.13 -7.56 28.58
N TYR A 345 -50.95 -6.53 28.81
CA TYR A 345 -50.82 -5.55 29.90
C TYR A 345 -52.19 -5.33 30.57
N GLY A 346 -52.22 -5.00 31.87
CA GLY A 346 -53.44 -4.88 32.71
C GLY A 346 -53.41 -5.91 33.86
N ASP A 347 -52.95 -5.60 35.09
CA ASP A 347 -53.40 -4.59 36.07
C ASP A 347 -54.83 -4.94 36.61
N ASP A 348 -55.15 -5.02 37.90
CA ASP A 348 -54.60 -4.35 39.11
C ASP A 348 -54.58 -5.26 40.37
N GLY A 349 -53.72 -4.92 41.34
CA GLY A 349 -54.07 -4.88 42.77
C GLY A 349 -53.85 -6.10 43.68
N ASP A 350 -52.73 -6.11 44.45
CA ASP A 350 -52.85 -5.87 45.90
C ASP A 350 -51.53 -5.43 46.57
N PHE A 351 -51.64 -4.67 47.65
CA PHE A 351 -50.56 -3.91 48.30
C PHE A 351 -49.96 -4.67 49.50
N TRP A 352 -48.72 -5.20 49.40
CA TRP A 352 -47.74 -5.35 50.51
C TRP A 352 -46.34 -5.77 50.02
N ASP A 353 -45.40 -4.81 50.05
CA ASP A 353 -43.98 -4.97 50.39
C ASP A 353 -43.18 -6.17 49.81
N HIS A 354 -43.26 -6.36 48.49
CA HIS A 354 -42.16 -6.95 47.73
C HIS A 354 -41.56 -5.85 46.85
N VAL A 355 -40.38 -5.36 47.25
CA VAL A 355 -39.52 -4.55 46.36
C VAL A 355 -39.30 -5.39 45.11
N GLY A 356 -39.91 -4.96 44.00
CA GLY A 356 -39.93 -5.77 42.78
C GLY A 356 -38.52 -6.20 42.40
N GLU A 357 -38.31 -7.52 42.29
CA GLU A 357 -37.13 -7.99 41.58
C GLU A 357 -37.20 -7.37 40.18
N PRO A 358 -36.20 -6.57 39.77
CA PRO A 358 -36.24 -5.97 38.45
C PRO A 358 -36.27 -7.12 37.44
N GLU A 359 -37.30 -7.13 36.58
CA GLU A 359 -37.40 -8.08 35.46
C GLU A 359 -36.02 -8.20 34.84
N ALA A 360 -35.44 -9.41 34.86
CA ALA A 360 -34.02 -9.59 34.63
C ALA A 360 -33.66 -9.09 33.22
N GLY A 361 -33.19 -7.85 33.16
CA GLY A 361 -33.10 -7.07 31.92
C GLY A 361 -32.36 -7.87 30.88
N ARG A 362 -33.07 -8.23 29.80
CA ARG A 362 -32.54 -9.14 28.77
C ARG A 362 -31.28 -8.50 28.19
N TYR A 363 -30.11 -8.98 28.62
CA TYR A 363 -28.84 -8.35 28.29
C TYR A 363 -28.65 -8.22 26.77
N ILE A 364 -28.79 -6.99 26.28
CA ILE A 364 -28.48 -6.61 24.91
C ILE A 364 -27.00 -6.23 24.90
N PRO A 365 -26.11 -7.01 24.24
CA PRO A 365 -24.71 -6.65 24.18
C PRO A 365 -24.53 -5.32 23.42
N PRO A 366 -23.65 -4.41 23.87
CA PRO A 366 -23.46 -3.10 23.26
C PRO A 366 -22.58 -3.15 21.98
N TYR A 367 -22.76 -4.21 21.18
CA TYR A 367 -22.05 -4.51 19.94
C TYR A 367 -22.81 -5.54 19.11
N ASN A 368 -22.54 -5.56 17.80
CA ASN A 368 -23.21 -6.46 16.86
C ASN A 368 -22.98 -7.94 17.23
N LEU A 369 -24.03 -8.75 17.12
CA LEU A 369 -23.90 -10.20 17.28
C LEU A 369 -23.19 -10.79 16.05
N PRO A 370 -22.32 -11.82 16.22
CA PRO A 370 -21.72 -12.51 15.08
C PRO A 370 -22.79 -13.11 14.17
N SER A 371 -22.65 -12.93 12.86
CA SER A 371 -23.58 -13.50 11.89
C SER A 371 -23.60 -15.03 12.00
N ARG A 372 -24.81 -15.61 12.04
CA ARG A 372 -25.01 -17.07 12.14
C ARG A 372 -25.16 -17.75 10.78
N GLU A 373 -25.29 -16.97 9.72
CA GLU A 373 -25.36 -17.48 8.35
C GLU A 373 -24.06 -18.20 7.96
N PRO A 374 -24.15 -19.32 7.22
CA PRO A 374 -22.97 -20.01 6.72
C PRO A 374 -22.21 -19.11 5.75
N ASP A 375 -20.87 -19.21 5.73
CA ASP A 375 -20.10 -18.46 4.74
C ASP A 375 -20.41 -18.95 3.31
N PRO A 376 -20.49 -18.03 2.33
CA PRO A 376 -20.67 -18.39 0.94
C PRO A 376 -19.49 -19.22 0.44
N LEU A 377 -19.67 -19.94 -0.68
CA LEU A 377 -18.58 -20.69 -1.29
C LEU A 377 -17.43 -19.77 -1.73
N PRO A 378 -16.16 -20.24 -1.65
CA PRO A 378 -14.99 -19.46 -2.06
C PRO A 378 -15.01 -19.21 -3.57
N GLY A 379 -14.84 -17.94 -3.96
CA GLY A 379 -14.85 -17.51 -5.36
C GLY A 379 -13.46 -17.10 -5.86
N PHE A 380 -13.35 -16.86 -7.17
CA PHE A 380 -12.11 -16.36 -7.79
C PHE A 380 -11.59 -15.05 -7.15
N LEU A 381 -12.51 -14.16 -6.75
CA LEU A 381 -12.15 -12.91 -6.07
C LEU A 381 -11.54 -13.12 -4.68
N ASP A 382 -11.86 -14.22 -3.98
CA ASP A 382 -11.22 -14.57 -2.71
C ASP A 382 -9.78 -15.02 -2.91
N LEU A 383 -9.54 -15.84 -3.93
CA LEU A 383 -8.19 -16.27 -4.31
C LEU A 383 -7.34 -15.07 -4.73
N LEU A 384 -7.87 -14.16 -5.56
CA LEU A 384 -7.18 -12.94 -5.94
C LEU A 384 -6.85 -12.08 -4.71
N ARG A 385 -7.81 -11.90 -3.79
CA ARG A 385 -7.60 -11.20 -2.51
C ARG A 385 -6.51 -11.85 -1.65
N GLN A 386 -6.53 -13.17 -1.47
CA GLN A 386 -5.51 -13.92 -0.72
C GLN A 386 -4.11 -13.75 -1.33
N ILE A 387 -4.01 -13.85 -2.66
CA ILE A 387 -2.76 -13.62 -3.40
C ILE A 387 -2.29 -12.16 -3.21
N THR A 388 -3.18 -11.17 -3.37
CA THR A 388 -2.84 -9.76 -3.17
C THR A 388 -2.37 -9.46 -1.75
N VAL A 389 -3.03 -9.99 -0.72
CA VAL A 389 -2.60 -9.84 0.68
C VAL A 389 -1.24 -10.50 0.91
N THR A 390 -1.02 -11.68 0.34
CA THR A 390 0.26 -12.42 0.47
C THR A 390 1.42 -11.67 -0.20
N ILE A 391 1.21 -11.16 -1.42
CA ILE A 391 2.20 -10.33 -2.14
C ILE A 391 2.45 -9.02 -1.38
N ALA A 392 1.39 -8.34 -0.92
CA ALA A 392 1.53 -7.11 -0.15
C ALA A 392 2.28 -7.33 1.18
N TRP A 393 2.09 -8.48 1.84
CA TRP A 393 2.85 -8.85 3.03
C TRP A 393 4.33 -9.12 2.70
N LEU A 394 4.64 -9.88 1.64
CA LEU A 394 6.02 -10.11 1.20
C LEU A 394 6.74 -8.80 0.86
N LEU A 395 6.06 -7.90 0.13
CA LEU A 395 6.57 -6.55 -0.17
C LEU A 395 6.72 -5.71 1.09
N PHE A 396 5.83 -5.84 2.08
CA PHE A 396 5.92 -5.12 3.36
C PHE A 396 7.11 -5.57 4.21
N VAL A 397 7.42 -6.87 4.22
CA VAL A 397 8.64 -7.40 4.87
C VAL A 397 9.89 -6.93 4.12
N ALA A 398 9.96 -7.13 2.79
CA ALA A 398 11.13 -6.75 1.99
C ALA A 398 11.39 -5.22 1.99
N GLY A 399 10.33 -4.43 1.79
CA GLY A 399 10.36 -2.97 1.83
C GLY A 399 10.66 -2.42 3.23
N GLY A 400 10.27 -3.13 4.28
CA GLY A 400 10.67 -2.82 5.65
C GLY A 400 12.14 -3.14 5.94
N ILE A 401 12.65 -4.29 5.50
CA ILE A 401 14.07 -4.66 5.60
C ILE A 401 14.95 -3.60 4.89
N TYR A 402 14.58 -3.23 3.67
CA TYR A 402 15.21 -2.16 2.90
C TYR A 402 15.08 -0.79 3.59
N GLY A 403 13.86 -0.40 3.94
CA GLY A 403 13.53 0.92 4.47
C GLY A 403 14.13 1.20 5.85
N LEU A 404 14.35 0.18 6.68
CA LEU A 404 14.96 0.30 8.00
C LEU A 404 16.49 0.29 7.99
N GLY A 405 17.09 -0.39 7.00
CA GLY A 405 18.55 -0.50 6.87
C GLY A 405 19.12 -1.85 7.32
N PHE A 406 18.29 -2.89 7.43
CA PHE A 406 18.72 -4.22 7.90
C PHE A 406 19.70 -4.93 6.95
N LEU A 407 19.85 -4.46 5.71
CA LEU A 407 20.82 -4.97 4.74
C LEU A 407 22.22 -4.34 4.91
N GLY A 408 22.39 -3.41 5.85
CA GLY A 408 23.66 -2.70 6.08
C GLY A 408 23.78 -1.39 5.28
N GLU A 409 24.88 -0.69 5.53
CA GLU A 409 25.12 0.66 4.99
C GLU A 409 25.39 0.63 3.48
N ASP A 410 26.12 -0.36 2.95
CA ASP A 410 26.44 -0.41 1.52
C ASP A 410 25.21 -0.61 0.61
N PRO A 411 24.25 -1.51 0.90
CA PRO A 411 23.12 -1.75 -0.01
C PRO A 411 21.93 -0.78 0.20
N THR A 412 21.85 -0.10 1.35
CA THR A 412 20.67 0.74 1.70
C THR A 412 20.99 2.15 2.14
N GLY A 413 22.23 2.46 2.51
CA GLY A 413 22.59 3.67 3.24
C GLY A 413 22.34 3.53 4.76
N PRO A 414 22.46 4.62 5.53
CA PRO A 414 22.37 4.57 6.99
C PRO A 414 21.00 4.12 7.51
N TRP A 415 20.93 3.87 8.82
CA TRP A 415 19.69 3.50 9.49
C TRP A 415 18.61 4.57 9.32
N LEU A 416 17.33 4.14 9.32
CA LEU A 416 16.20 5.06 9.14
C LEU A 416 16.23 6.28 10.08
N HIS A 417 16.71 6.12 11.31
CA HIS A 417 16.74 7.22 12.29
C HIS A 417 17.79 8.29 11.99
N ASP A 418 18.85 7.96 11.22
CA ASP A 418 19.94 8.87 10.84
C ASP A 418 19.75 9.51 9.46
N LEU A 419 18.82 8.99 8.65
CA LEU A 419 18.49 9.55 7.32
C LEU A 419 18.16 11.05 7.38
N HIS A 420 18.56 11.76 6.33
CA HIS A 420 18.31 13.19 6.12
C HIS A 420 18.72 14.08 7.30
N GLY A 421 19.89 13.79 7.89
CA GLY A 421 20.43 14.53 9.03
C GLY A 421 19.75 14.22 10.36
N GLY A 422 19.29 12.99 10.55
CA GLY A 422 18.61 12.58 11.78
C GLY A 422 17.13 12.98 11.85
N ARG A 423 16.46 13.17 10.71
CA ARG A 423 15.04 13.64 10.63
C ARG A 423 14.07 12.74 11.43
N PHE A 424 14.36 11.45 11.53
CA PHE A 424 13.55 10.47 12.25
C PHE A 424 14.08 10.15 13.66
N ALA A 425 15.14 10.82 14.13
CA ALA A 425 15.68 10.64 15.48
C ALA A 425 14.80 11.33 16.54
N GLY A 426 14.80 10.79 17.77
CA GLY A 426 14.04 11.30 18.92
C GLY A 426 14.38 12.73 19.38
N GLY A 427 15.43 13.33 18.82
CA GLY A 427 15.81 14.72 19.03
C GLY A 427 15.25 15.72 18.00
N TYR A 428 14.65 15.27 16.89
CA TYR A 428 14.27 16.15 15.78
C TYR A 428 13.00 16.99 16.04
N SER A 429 11.92 16.39 16.56
CA SER A 429 10.64 17.09 16.80
C SER A 429 9.98 16.63 18.09
N MET A 430 9.03 17.42 18.61
CA MET A 430 8.40 17.15 19.91
C MET A 430 7.67 15.80 19.98
N LEU A 431 7.24 15.23 18.85
CA LEU A 431 6.67 13.87 18.77
C LEU A 431 7.57 12.86 18.05
N SER A 432 8.84 13.18 17.75
CA SER A 432 9.75 12.18 17.21
C SER A 432 10.10 11.11 18.26
N MET A 433 10.21 9.86 17.79
CA MET A 433 10.33 8.68 18.64
C MET A 433 11.80 8.31 18.90
N ALA A 434 12.06 7.61 20.00
CA ALA A 434 13.36 6.97 20.23
C ALA A 434 13.69 5.96 19.11
N SER A 435 14.98 5.77 18.81
CA SER A 435 15.43 4.86 17.74
C SER A 435 15.00 3.41 17.96
N TRP A 436 14.88 2.95 19.21
CA TRP A 436 14.38 1.59 19.54
C TRP A 436 12.91 1.35 19.15
N ALA A 437 12.12 2.40 18.89
CA ALA A 437 10.73 2.27 18.47
C ALA A 437 10.57 1.43 17.20
N MET A 438 11.60 1.46 16.33
CA MET A 438 11.69 0.69 15.09
C MET A 438 11.61 -0.83 15.28
N LEU A 439 11.84 -1.34 16.50
CA LEU A 439 11.68 -2.78 16.80
C LEU A 439 10.23 -3.28 16.69
N VAL A 440 9.25 -2.37 16.57
CA VAL A 440 7.86 -2.74 16.26
C VAL A 440 7.68 -3.33 14.87
N TRP A 441 8.55 -2.98 13.90
CA TRP A 441 8.36 -3.42 12.52
C TRP A 441 8.52 -4.94 12.34
N PRO A 442 9.57 -5.61 12.86
CA PRO A 442 9.61 -7.07 12.93
C PRO A 442 8.40 -7.72 13.61
N LEU A 443 7.86 -7.09 14.66
CA LEU A 443 6.65 -7.57 15.34
C LEU A 443 5.41 -7.43 14.44
N LEU A 444 5.28 -6.34 13.69
CA LEU A 444 4.21 -6.12 12.71
C LEU A 444 4.33 -7.07 11.49
N TRP A 445 5.55 -7.35 11.03
CA TRP A 445 5.81 -8.35 9.99
C TRP A 445 5.33 -9.74 10.41
N LEU A 446 5.65 -10.15 11.64
CA LEU A 446 5.15 -11.40 12.23
C LEU A 446 3.62 -11.38 12.37
N ALA A 447 3.06 -10.33 12.98
CA ALA A 447 1.63 -10.17 13.22
C ALA A 447 0.80 -10.26 11.93
N LEU A 448 1.17 -9.49 10.91
CA LEU A 448 0.50 -9.51 9.61
C LEU A 448 0.82 -10.78 8.80
N GLY A 449 1.92 -11.47 9.09
CA GLY A 449 2.22 -12.79 8.54
C GLY A 449 1.27 -13.87 9.09
N VAL A 450 1.03 -13.88 10.40
CA VAL A 450 0.04 -14.77 11.03
C VAL A 450 -1.38 -14.47 10.51
N TYR A 451 -1.73 -13.19 10.34
CA TYR A 451 -2.99 -12.79 9.69
C TYR A 451 -3.09 -13.30 8.24
N THR A 452 -2.01 -13.17 7.45
CA THR A 452 -1.96 -13.66 6.06
C THR A 452 -2.15 -15.17 6.01
N ILE A 453 -1.45 -15.94 6.85
CA ILE A 453 -1.60 -17.40 6.96
C ILE A 453 -3.05 -17.77 7.36
N HIS A 454 -3.65 -17.03 8.30
CA HIS A 454 -5.03 -17.24 8.74
C HIS A 454 -6.05 -17.09 7.61
N GLN A 455 -5.82 -16.20 6.63
CA GLN A 455 -6.70 -16.06 5.46
C GLN A 455 -6.72 -17.28 4.53
N TRP A 456 -5.65 -18.10 4.51
CA TRP A 456 -5.56 -19.30 3.68
C TRP A 456 -6.24 -20.53 4.30
N MET A 457 -6.72 -20.45 5.54
CA MET A 457 -7.46 -21.55 6.15
C MET A 457 -8.82 -21.74 5.46
N PRO A 458 -9.27 -23.00 5.21
CA PRO A 458 -10.53 -23.26 4.49
C PRO A 458 -11.77 -22.61 5.12
N SER A 459 -11.80 -22.51 6.45
CA SER A 459 -12.87 -21.86 7.24
C SER A 459 -12.82 -20.33 7.23
N GLN A 460 -11.87 -19.72 6.52
CA GLN A 460 -11.64 -18.27 6.49
C GLN A 460 -11.53 -17.71 5.06
N ALA A 461 -11.32 -18.56 4.06
CA ALA A 461 -11.12 -18.17 2.67
C ALA A 461 -12.28 -17.31 2.11
N ALA A 462 -13.52 -17.65 2.42
CA ALA A 462 -14.73 -16.96 1.96
C ALA A 462 -15.42 -16.10 3.03
N ALA A 463 -14.84 -16.00 4.23
CA ALA A 463 -15.46 -15.32 5.36
C ALA A 463 -15.66 -13.82 5.06
N ALA A 464 -16.86 -13.30 5.34
CA ALA A 464 -17.22 -11.91 5.04
C ALA A 464 -16.23 -10.89 5.64
N ARG A 465 -15.69 -11.17 6.83
CA ARG A 465 -14.69 -10.35 7.52
C ARG A 465 -13.37 -10.25 6.74
N GLN A 466 -12.89 -11.36 6.18
CA GLN A 466 -11.66 -11.35 5.38
C GLN A 466 -11.87 -10.68 4.02
N ARG A 467 -13.07 -10.79 3.43
CA ARG A 467 -13.45 -10.08 2.20
C ARG A 467 -13.46 -8.56 2.39
N THR A 468 -14.00 -8.06 3.50
CA THR A 468 -14.10 -6.60 3.75
C THR A 468 -12.79 -5.97 4.23
N THR A 469 -11.98 -6.66 5.04
CA THR A 469 -10.70 -6.10 5.51
C THR A 469 -9.52 -6.37 4.59
N GLY A 470 -9.49 -7.49 3.86
CA GLY A 470 -8.31 -7.95 3.11
C GLY A 470 -7.72 -6.88 2.20
N TRP A 471 -8.56 -6.24 1.37
CA TRP A 471 -8.15 -5.16 0.45
C TRP A 471 -7.64 -3.90 1.16
N ARG A 472 -8.22 -3.57 2.32
CA ARG A 472 -7.83 -2.40 3.12
C ARG A 472 -6.48 -2.63 3.81
N VAL A 473 -6.29 -3.82 4.37
CA VAL A 473 -5.02 -4.22 5.02
C VAL A 473 -3.90 -4.38 3.99
N SER A 474 -4.15 -4.96 2.81
CA SER A 474 -3.14 -4.99 1.73
C SER A 474 -2.80 -3.58 1.24
N GLY A 475 -3.78 -2.69 1.10
CA GLY A 475 -3.55 -1.29 0.77
C GLY A 475 -2.70 -0.57 1.82
N ALA A 476 -2.95 -0.79 3.11
CA ALA A 476 -2.15 -0.23 4.20
C ALA A 476 -0.71 -0.77 4.22
N MET A 477 -0.51 -2.07 3.93
CA MET A 477 0.83 -2.65 3.78
C MET A 477 1.60 -2.05 2.60
N VAL A 478 0.96 -1.90 1.44
CA VAL A 478 1.58 -1.25 0.26
C VAL A 478 1.86 0.24 0.52
N ALA A 479 0.97 0.96 1.21
CA ALA A 479 1.20 2.34 1.64
C ALA A 479 2.42 2.46 2.57
N ALA A 480 2.62 1.49 3.49
CA ALA A 480 3.80 1.48 4.34
C ALA A 480 5.11 1.27 3.54
N VAL A 481 5.08 0.40 2.51
CA VAL A 481 6.22 0.23 1.57
C VAL A 481 6.48 1.52 0.79
N ALA A 482 5.44 2.18 0.29
CA ALA A 482 5.57 3.46 -0.39
C ALA A 482 6.19 4.53 0.52
N TRP A 483 5.79 4.59 1.80
CA TRP A 483 6.42 5.47 2.77
C TRP A 483 7.90 5.12 3.01
N PHE A 484 8.28 3.85 3.14
CA PHE A 484 9.70 3.48 3.26
C PHE A 484 10.54 3.99 2.08
N VAL A 485 10.02 3.89 0.85
CA VAL A 485 10.70 4.42 -0.35
C VAL A 485 10.78 5.96 -0.33
N ILE A 486 9.69 6.64 0.03
CA ILE A 486 9.67 8.11 0.13
C ILE A 486 10.66 8.60 1.20
N ALA A 487 10.61 8.02 2.41
CA ALA A 487 11.49 8.34 3.53
C ALA A 487 12.97 8.08 3.22
N ARG A 488 13.29 7.03 2.44
CA ARG A 488 14.64 6.79 1.91
C ARG A 488 15.05 7.87 0.90
N SER A 489 14.19 8.20 -0.06
CA SER A 489 14.50 9.18 -1.12
C SER A 489 14.70 10.61 -0.62
N GLY A 490 13.91 11.06 0.37
CA GLY A 490 13.89 12.45 0.84
C GLY A 490 13.31 13.49 -0.12
N VAL A 491 12.86 13.08 -1.32
CA VAL A 491 12.51 14.00 -2.43
C VAL A 491 11.16 14.70 -2.23
N MET A 492 10.24 14.16 -1.42
CA MET A 492 8.86 14.65 -1.32
C MET A 492 8.45 15.04 0.12
N LEU A 493 8.90 16.21 0.57
CA LEU A 493 8.57 16.82 1.86
C LEU A 493 7.06 17.13 2.01
N GLY A 494 6.27 16.12 2.36
CA GLY A 494 4.83 16.21 2.57
C GLY A 494 4.03 15.05 1.99
N ALA A 495 4.57 14.33 0.99
CA ALA A 495 3.93 13.11 0.48
C ALA A 495 3.84 12.02 1.57
N GLU A 496 4.83 11.98 2.48
CA GLU A 496 4.81 11.15 3.69
C GLU A 496 3.52 11.33 4.50
N LEU A 497 3.04 12.57 4.68
CA LEU A 497 1.82 12.86 5.43
C LEU A 497 0.58 12.29 4.72
N VAL A 498 0.47 12.48 3.41
CA VAL A 498 -0.64 11.93 2.60
C VAL A 498 -0.65 10.40 2.68
N VAL A 499 0.51 9.76 2.59
CA VAL A 499 0.64 8.30 2.72
C VAL A 499 0.27 7.82 4.13
N TRP A 500 0.67 8.50 5.20
CA TRP A 500 0.29 8.15 6.57
C TRP A 500 -1.19 8.38 6.88
N LEU A 501 -1.80 9.42 6.32
CA LEU A 501 -3.25 9.64 6.41
C LEU A 501 -4.03 8.57 5.64
N ALA A 502 -3.60 8.22 4.42
CA ALA A 502 -4.19 7.15 3.63
C ALA A 502 -4.07 5.79 4.34
N LEU A 503 -2.87 5.42 4.79
CA LEU A 503 -2.61 4.20 5.56
C LEU A 503 -3.48 4.13 6.81
N THR A 504 -3.50 5.20 7.61
CA THR A 504 -4.30 5.25 8.85
C THR A 504 -5.79 5.14 8.56
N SER A 505 -6.30 5.84 7.54
CA SER A 505 -7.73 5.75 7.17
C SER A 505 -8.15 4.36 6.68
N LEU A 506 -7.28 3.63 5.97
CA LEU A 506 -7.52 2.23 5.59
C LEU A 506 -7.58 1.31 6.82
N LEU A 507 -6.73 1.53 7.82
CA LEU A 507 -6.73 0.74 9.06
C LEU A 507 -7.90 1.08 9.99
N VAL A 508 -8.22 2.36 10.19
CA VAL A 508 -9.43 2.79 10.92
C VAL A 508 -10.69 2.27 10.22
N GLY A 509 -10.75 2.34 8.89
CA GLY A 509 -11.81 1.73 8.09
C GLY A 509 -11.87 0.20 8.24
N SER A 510 -10.73 -0.47 8.44
CA SER A 510 -10.69 -1.91 8.75
C SER A 510 -11.26 -2.21 10.13
N ILE A 511 -10.93 -1.42 11.16
CA ILE A 511 -11.54 -1.55 12.49
C ILE A 511 -13.05 -1.32 12.44
N HIS A 512 -13.53 -0.32 11.69
CA HIS A 512 -14.95 -0.10 11.50
C HIS A 512 -15.65 -1.30 10.86
N GLN A 513 -15.08 -1.90 9.81
CA GLN A 513 -15.61 -3.13 9.21
C GLN A 513 -15.60 -4.31 10.19
N LEU A 514 -14.55 -4.45 11.01
CA LEU A 514 -14.46 -5.51 12.02
C LEU A 514 -15.43 -5.32 13.20
N ASN A 515 -15.94 -4.10 13.43
CA ASN A 515 -17.01 -3.81 14.39
C ASN A 515 -18.41 -4.08 13.79
N LEU A 516 -18.59 -3.88 12.48
CA LEU A 516 -19.85 -4.20 11.79
C LEU A 516 -20.08 -5.72 11.72
N TYR A 517 -19.04 -6.44 11.34
CA TYR A 517 -19.02 -7.90 11.30
C TYR A 517 -18.24 -8.41 12.51
N THR A 518 -18.90 -8.78 13.61
CA THR A 518 -18.22 -9.24 14.82
C THR A 518 -17.71 -10.68 14.69
N ALA A 519 -16.55 -10.96 15.32
CA ALA A 519 -15.85 -12.26 15.21
C ALA A 519 -16.69 -13.44 15.72
N ARG A 520 -16.76 -14.54 14.97
CA ARG A 520 -17.51 -15.74 15.36
C ARG A 520 -16.76 -16.61 16.37
N THR A 521 -15.43 -16.57 16.38
CA THR A 521 -14.58 -17.44 17.22
C THR A 521 -13.52 -16.65 17.99
N PRO A 522 -13.06 -17.14 19.15
CA PRO A 522 -11.97 -16.50 19.89
C PRO A 522 -10.65 -16.49 19.11
N VAL A 523 -10.40 -17.50 18.25
CA VAL A 523 -9.23 -17.58 17.36
C VAL A 523 -9.24 -16.43 16.36
N GLU A 524 -10.37 -16.25 15.68
CA GLU A 524 -10.55 -15.17 14.72
C GLU A 524 -10.39 -13.80 15.38
N ARG A 525 -10.91 -13.63 16.60
CA ARG A 525 -10.73 -12.42 17.41
C ARG A 525 -9.26 -12.18 17.77
N VAL A 526 -8.54 -13.19 18.23
CA VAL A 526 -7.11 -13.02 18.61
C VAL A 526 -6.23 -12.77 17.39
N ILE A 527 -6.48 -13.42 16.26
CA ILE A 527 -5.60 -13.35 15.07
C ILE A 527 -6.00 -12.21 14.13
N THR A 528 -7.27 -12.05 13.78
CA THR A 528 -7.69 -10.98 12.85
C THR A 528 -7.78 -9.64 13.58
N ASP A 529 -8.54 -9.55 14.68
CA ASP A 529 -8.70 -8.30 15.41
C ASP A 529 -7.44 -7.90 16.19
N GLY A 530 -6.71 -8.90 16.70
CA GLY A 530 -5.45 -8.67 17.39
C GLY A 530 -4.41 -8.01 16.49
N MET A 531 -4.09 -8.61 15.35
CA MET A 531 -2.97 -8.18 14.49
C MET A 531 -3.30 -6.89 13.72
N ILE A 532 -4.52 -6.75 13.19
CA ILE A 532 -4.98 -5.48 12.56
C ILE A 532 -5.07 -4.38 13.61
N GLY A 533 -5.54 -4.69 14.83
CA GLY A 533 -5.60 -3.75 15.94
C GLY A 533 -4.23 -3.20 16.33
N LEU A 534 -3.22 -4.08 16.48
CA LEU A 534 -1.85 -3.68 16.79
C LEU A 534 -1.28 -2.73 15.73
N PHE A 535 -1.48 -3.05 14.45
CA PHE A 535 -1.01 -2.20 13.35
C PHE A 535 -1.74 -0.85 13.30
N THR A 536 -3.06 -0.84 13.60
CA THR A 536 -3.85 0.39 13.66
C THR A 536 -3.36 1.31 14.78
N GLY A 537 -3.17 0.78 15.99
CA GLY A 537 -2.68 1.55 17.15
C GLY A 537 -1.30 2.18 16.90
N TRP A 538 -0.39 1.44 16.26
CA TRP A 538 0.91 1.97 15.83
C TRP A 538 0.76 3.04 14.75
N ALA A 539 -0.08 2.81 13.74
CA ALA A 539 -0.23 3.73 12.61
C ALA A 539 -0.74 5.11 13.03
N VAL A 540 -1.72 5.19 13.94
CA VAL A 540 -2.29 6.47 14.40
C VAL A 540 -1.23 7.33 15.09
N ILE A 541 -0.43 6.76 16.00
CA ILE A 541 0.61 7.51 16.71
C ILE A 541 1.80 7.84 15.80
N TYR A 542 2.16 6.94 14.88
CA TYR A 542 3.26 7.19 13.95
C TYR A 542 2.90 8.20 12.86
N ALA A 543 1.63 8.29 12.46
CA ALA A 543 1.12 9.36 11.63
C ALA A 543 1.25 10.73 12.33
N ALA A 544 0.91 10.83 13.62
CA ALA A 544 1.12 12.05 14.41
C ALA A 544 2.62 12.43 14.53
N THR A 545 3.51 11.44 14.70
CA THR A 545 4.96 11.64 14.64
C THR A 545 5.42 12.19 13.28
N ASN A 546 4.95 11.62 12.16
CA ASN A 546 5.29 12.13 10.81
C ASN A 546 4.74 13.54 10.56
N THR A 547 3.52 13.84 11.02
CA THR A 547 2.96 15.20 10.99
C THR A 547 3.84 16.18 11.76
N SER A 548 4.31 15.81 12.96
CA SER A 548 5.22 16.64 13.77
C SER A 548 6.58 16.84 13.11
N ILE A 549 7.16 15.79 12.51
CA ILE A 549 8.42 15.88 11.75
C ILE A 549 8.26 16.81 10.53
N TRP A 550 7.14 16.69 9.80
CA TRP A 550 6.86 17.55 8.65
C TRP A 550 6.66 19.03 9.05
N LEU A 551 5.83 19.31 10.07
CA LEU A 551 5.64 20.66 10.61
C LEU A 551 6.97 21.27 11.10
N GLN A 552 7.79 20.48 11.79
CA GLN A 552 9.12 20.90 12.24
C GLN A 552 10.04 21.24 11.07
N SER A 553 10.00 20.46 9.97
CA SER A 553 10.81 20.72 8.78
C SER A 553 10.40 21.97 7.99
N LEU A 554 9.17 22.49 8.19
CA LEU A 554 8.74 23.77 7.65
C LEU A 554 9.11 24.97 8.55
N GLY A 555 9.59 24.73 9.78
CA GLY A 555 9.88 25.79 10.75
C GLY A 555 8.65 26.57 11.24
N LEU A 556 7.43 26.07 10.99
CA LEU A 556 6.19 26.79 11.24
C LEU A 556 5.74 26.68 12.71
N ASN A 557 5.77 27.81 13.43
CA ASN A 557 4.99 27.98 14.66
C ASN A 557 3.52 28.22 14.30
N LEU A 558 2.78 27.13 14.08
CA LEU A 558 1.39 27.17 13.63
C LEU A 558 0.52 27.97 14.63
N LEU A 559 -0.19 28.99 14.14
CA LEU A 559 -1.04 29.90 14.95
C LEU A 559 -0.31 30.56 16.15
N TRP A 560 0.99 30.85 16.04
CA TRP A 560 1.80 31.45 17.13
C TRP A 560 1.90 30.58 18.41
N ILE A 561 1.42 29.34 18.37
CA ILE A 561 1.42 28.41 19.50
C ILE A 561 2.76 27.65 19.54
N PRO A 562 3.45 27.55 20.69
CA PRO A 562 4.69 26.79 20.81
C PRO A 562 4.53 25.31 20.43
N GLY A 563 5.51 24.73 19.75
CA GLY A 563 5.46 23.33 19.29
C GLY A 563 5.20 22.28 20.39
N ALA A 564 5.58 22.56 21.65
CA ALA A 564 5.27 21.71 22.78
C ALA A 564 3.75 21.64 23.09
N VAL A 565 3.01 22.73 22.90
CA VAL A 565 1.54 22.78 23.10
C VAL A 565 0.84 22.00 21.98
N TRP A 566 1.27 22.17 20.73
CA TRP A 566 0.78 21.37 19.60
C TRP A 566 1.03 19.87 19.79
N ALA A 567 2.21 19.49 20.29
CA ALA A 567 2.52 18.11 20.62
C ALA A 567 1.58 17.55 21.71
N VAL A 568 1.33 18.30 22.79
CA VAL A 568 0.37 17.92 23.84
C VAL A 568 -1.05 17.75 23.28
N LEU A 569 -1.56 18.73 22.52
CA LEU A 569 -2.88 18.67 21.90
C LEU A 569 -3.02 17.46 20.96
N THR A 570 -1.98 17.19 20.16
CA THR A 570 -1.94 16.05 19.25
C THR A 570 -1.97 14.72 20.00
N ILE A 571 -1.20 14.57 21.10
CA ILE A 571 -1.27 13.35 21.94
C ILE A 571 -2.66 13.20 22.54
N VAL A 572 -3.29 14.26 23.04
CA VAL A 572 -4.66 14.19 23.59
C VAL A 572 -5.65 13.71 22.54
N VAL A 573 -5.62 14.26 21.32
CA VAL A 573 -6.50 13.84 20.21
C VAL A 573 -6.24 12.38 19.81
N VAL A 574 -4.96 11.99 19.68
CA VAL A 574 -4.56 10.60 19.34
C VAL A 574 -5.00 9.61 20.41
N VAL A 575 -4.75 9.91 21.70
CA VAL A 575 -5.15 9.07 22.83
C VAL A 575 -6.67 8.95 22.88
N TRP A 576 -7.41 10.05 22.73
CA TRP A 576 -8.86 10.04 22.78
C TRP A 576 -9.47 9.24 21.62
N GLY A 577 -9.08 9.52 20.38
CA GLY A 577 -9.56 8.77 19.21
C GLY A 577 -9.19 7.30 19.25
N THR A 578 -7.98 6.97 19.73
CA THR A 578 -7.54 5.58 19.86
C THR A 578 -8.21 4.86 21.03
N ALA A 579 -8.49 5.54 22.14
CA ALA A 579 -9.27 4.98 23.25
C ALA A 579 -10.70 4.67 22.80
N MET A 580 -11.34 5.55 22.03
CA MET A 580 -12.65 5.28 21.43
C MET A 580 -12.62 4.04 20.53
N MET A 581 -11.60 3.89 19.67
CA MET A 581 -11.41 2.69 18.85
C MET A 581 -11.06 1.43 19.66
N ALA A 582 -10.32 1.56 20.76
CA ALA A 582 -9.94 0.45 21.62
C ALA A 582 -11.12 -0.03 22.50
N MET A 583 -12.09 0.84 22.79
CA MET A 583 -13.32 0.50 23.53
C MET A 583 -14.42 -0.14 22.66
N THR A 584 -14.23 -0.30 21.33
CA THR A 584 -15.24 -0.94 20.48
C THR A 584 -15.37 -2.43 20.75
N GLU A 585 -16.55 -2.98 20.42
CA GLU A 585 -16.96 -4.34 20.76
C GLU A 585 -16.69 -4.69 22.23
N ARG A 586 -15.85 -5.71 22.47
CA ARG A 586 -15.47 -6.26 23.77
C ARG A 586 -14.19 -5.65 24.34
N GLY A 587 -13.66 -4.57 23.76
CA GLY A 587 -12.39 -3.95 24.13
C GLY A 587 -11.18 -4.59 23.45
N ARG A 588 -10.65 -3.88 22.44
CA ARG A 588 -9.55 -4.28 21.54
C ARG A 588 -8.18 -3.85 22.09
N ILE A 589 -7.71 -4.56 23.12
CA ILE A 589 -6.44 -4.27 23.81
C ILE A 589 -5.21 -4.14 22.89
N THR A 590 -5.18 -4.82 21.74
CA THR A 590 -4.06 -4.70 20.79
C THR A 590 -3.94 -3.32 20.15
N ILE A 591 -5.04 -2.58 19.95
CA ILE A 591 -5.01 -1.17 19.53
C ILE A 591 -4.33 -0.33 20.61
N ALA A 592 -4.70 -0.52 21.88
CA ALA A 592 -4.08 0.16 23.01
C ALA A 592 -2.59 -0.17 23.15
N LEU A 593 -2.17 -1.43 22.90
CA LEU A 593 -0.77 -1.84 22.92
C LEU A 593 0.06 -1.21 21.79
N GLY A 594 -0.49 -1.07 20.58
CA GLY A 594 0.19 -0.41 19.46
C GLY A 594 0.45 1.08 19.73
N LEU A 595 -0.56 1.78 20.29
CA LEU A 595 -0.40 3.16 20.74
C LEU A 595 0.58 3.27 21.91
N THR A 596 0.46 2.38 22.90
CA THR A 596 1.33 2.29 24.08
C THR A 596 2.80 2.27 23.69
N TRP A 597 3.17 1.42 22.73
CA TRP A 597 4.55 1.33 22.23
C TRP A 597 5.06 2.68 21.69
N GLY A 598 4.25 3.37 20.86
CA GLY A 598 4.59 4.70 20.35
C GLY A 598 4.64 5.78 21.44
N LEU A 599 3.73 5.76 22.42
CA LEU A 599 3.75 6.73 23.53
C LEU A 599 4.98 6.56 24.43
N VAL A 600 5.39 5.32 24.74
CA VAL A 600 6.64 5.06 25.48
C VAL A 600 7.85 5.50 24.66
N ALA A 601 7.83 5.30 23.34
CA ALA A 601 8.87 5.76 22.44
C ALA A 601 8.98 7.30 22.32
N ILE A 602 7.88 8.04 22.50
CA ILE A 602 7.89 9.51 22.62
C ILE A 602 8.30 9.95 24.04
N LEU A 603 7.87 9.23 25.07
CA LEU A 603 8.13 9.57 26.48
C LEU A 603 9.64 9.61 26.81
N VAL A 604 10.39 8.59 26.42
CA VAL A 604 11.81 8.45 26.81
C VAL A 604 12.68 9.62 26.31
N PRO A 605 12.62 10.04 25.02
CA PRO A 605 13.35 11.23 24.53
C PRO A 605 12.95 12.56 25.20
N ARG A 606 11.72 12.68 25.72
CA ARG A 606 11.26 13.93 26.37
C ARG A 606 11.71 14.04 27.82
N LEU A 607 12.06 12.91 28.46
CA LEU A 607 12.64 12.86 29.80
C LEU A 607 14.17 12.97 29.76
N VAL A 608 14.85 12.18 28.93
CA VAL A 608 16.32 11.98 28.97
C VAL A 608 17.04 12.45 27.69
N GLY A 609 16.30 12.81 26.64
CA GLY A 609 16.87 13.23 25.35
C GLY A 609 17.13 14.74 25.23
N SER A 610 17.70 15.14 24.09
CA SER A 610 18.10 16.52 23.79
C SER A 610 16.94 17.52 23.70
N MET A 611 15.77 17.06 23.24
CA MET A 611 14.55 17.87 23.16
C MET A 611 13.66 17.57 24.37
N HIS A 612 14.02 18.13 25.52
CA HIS A 612 13.34 17.92 26.80
C HIS A 612 11.98 18.65 26.86
N SER A 613 10.94 17.98 27.35
CA SER A 613 9.62 18.60 27.56
C SER A 613 8.80 17.83 28.60
N VAL A 614 8.77 18.37 29.83
CA VAL A 614 8.03 17.78 30.97
C VAL A 614 6.55 17.60 30.65
N TRP A 615 5.91 18.58 29.98
CA TRP A 615 4.49 18.50 29.64
C TRP A 615 4.17 17.39 28.64
N VAL A 616 4.99 17.24 27.58
CA VAL A 616 4.81 16.15 26.60
C VAL A 616 5.04 14.80 27.26
N ALA A 617 6.03 14.69 28.15
CA ALA A 617 6.28 13.47 28.92
C ALA A 617 5.11 13.11 29.85
N ILE A 618 4.60 14.04 30.66
CA ILE A 618 3.45 13.81 31.55
C ILE A 618 2.22 13.37 30.75
N VAL A 619 1.92 14.05 29.63
CA VAL A 619 0.74 13.75 28.82
C VAL A 619 0.88 12.41 28.08
N ALA A 620 2.08 12.04 27.62
CA ALA A 620 2.33 10.71 27.05
C ALA A 620 2.17 9.59 28.10
N ALA A 621 2.70 9.78 29.31
CA ALA A 621 2.57 8.82 30.41
C ALA A 621 1.11 8.69 30.92
N MET A 622 0.38 9.80 31.01
CA MET A 622 -1.03 9.80 31.36
C MET A 622 -1.87 9.14 30.26
N GLY A 623 -1.59 9.45 28.98
CA GLY A 623 -2.30 8.87 27.84
C GLY A 623 -2.13 7.36 27.73
N LEU A 624 -0.91 6.87 28.02
CA LEU A 624 -0.60 5.44 28.18
C LEU A 624 -1.49 4.78 29.25
N PHE A 625 -1.56 5.38 30.43
CA PHE A 625 -2.37 4.85 31.54
C PHE A 625 -3.87 4.87 31.21
N VAL A 626 -4.36 5.98 30.67
CA VAL A 626 -5.77 6.18 30.30
C VAL A 626 -6.23 5.19 29.22
N VAL A 627 -5.46 4.98 28.15
CA VAL A 627 -5.90 4.06 27.08
C VAL A 627 -5.94 2.60 27.54
N LEU A 628 -4.98 2.18 28.38
CA LEU A 628 -4.97 0.84 28.96
C LEU A 628 -6.12 0.65 29.94
N LEU A 629 -6.34 1.58 30.88
CA LEU A 629 -7.47 1.51 31.82
C LEU A 629 -8.82 1.55 31.12
N ALA A 630 -9.02 2.43 30.13
CA ALA A 630 -10.28 2.53 29.40
C ALA A 630 -10.61 1.19 28.70
N THR A 631 -9.61 0.57 28.08
CA THR A 631 -9.79 -0.71 27.37
C THR A 631 -10.04 -1.86 28.33
N GLU A 632 -9.32 -1.93 29.46
CA GLU A 632 -9.49 -3.01 30.44
C GLU A 632 -10.79 -2.85 31.25
N ASN A 633 -11.20 -1.62 31.57
CA ASN A 633 -12.51 -1.35 32.19
C ASN A 633 -13.66 -1.77 31.26
N ARG A 634 -13.59 -1.44 29.95
CA ARG A 634 -14.59 -1.89 28.96
C ARG A 634 -14.65 -3.41 28.86
N ARG A 635 -13.51 -4.09 28.87
CA ARG A 635 -13.41 -5.57 28.92
C ARG A 635 -14.04 -6.15 30.18
N TYR A 636 -13.70 -5.60 31.33
CA TYR A 636 -14.22 -6.04 32.62
C TYR A 636 -15.74 -5.87 32.70
N ARG A 637 -16.27 -4.69 32.36
CA ARG A 637 -17.72 -4.42 32.35
C ARG A 637 -18.48 -5.39 31.46
N ILE A 638 -18.00 -5.64 30.24
CA ILE A 638 -18.67 -6.57 29.31
C ILE A 638 -18.59 -8.02 29.79
N ASN A 639 -17.42 -8.51 30.22
CA ASN A 639 -17.30 -9.88 30.73
C ASN A 639 -18.15 -10.09 31.99
N HIS A 640 -18.22 -9.10 32.88
CA HIS A 640 -19.05 -9.16 34.09
C HIS A 640 -20.55 -9.12 33.76
N ALA A 641 -20.95 -8.29 32.81
CA ALA A 641 -22.33 -8.23 32.29
C ALA A 641 -22.75 -9.55 31.64
N GLU A 642 -21.91 -10.13 30.77
CA GLU A 642 -22.15 -11.47 30.19
C GLU A 642 -22.25 -12.56 31.25
N HIS A 643 -21.41 -12.51 32.29
CA HIS A 643 -21.44 -13.50 33.37
C HIS A 643 -22.70 -13.37 34.23
N ARG A 644 -23.14 -12.14 34.58
CA ARG A 644 -24.42 -11.90 35.25
C ARG A 644 -25.62 -12.35 34.41
N ALA A 645 -25.62 -12.03 33.12
CA ALA A 645 -26.66 -12.48 32.19
C ALA A 645 -26.73 -14.01 32.08
N ALA A 646 -25.58 -14.69 32.00
CA ALA A 646 -25.50 -16.15 31.96
C ALA A 646 -25.96 -16.84 33.26
N LEU A 647 -25.92 -16.12 34.39
CA LEU A 647 -26.45 -16.55 35.68
C LEU A 647 -27.94 -16.20 35.87
N GLY A 648 -28.55 -15.47 34.92
CA GLY A 648 -29.95 -15.02 35.01
C GLY A 648 -30.16 -13.80 35.93
N HIS A 649 -29.09 -13.12 36.34
CA HIS A 649 -29.19 -11.92 37.18
C HIS A 649 -29.45 -10.67 36.32
N ALA A 650 -30.15 -9.69 36.88
CA ALA A 650 -30.30 -8.38 36.26
C ALA A 650 -28.93 -7.72 35.98
N VAL A 651 -28.83 -7.06 34.83
CA VAL A 651 -27.60 -6.45 34.32
C VAL A 651 -27.85 -4.96 34.06
N ASP A 652 -27.05 -4.10 34.68
CA ASP A 652 -27.08 -2.66 34.43
C ASP A 652 -26.53 -2.33 33.03
N ASP A 653 -27.03 -1.28 32.38
CA ASP A 653 -26.64 -0.88 31.01
C ASP A 653 -25.12 -0.64 30.84
N VAL A 654 -24.55 -1.09 29.70
CA VAL A 654 -23.10 -1.28 29.50
C VAL A 654 -22.41 -0.33 28.51
#